data_AF-A0A662WC67-F1
#
_entry.id   AF-A0A662WC67-F1
#
_cell.length_a   1.000
_cell.length_b   1.000
_cell.length_c   1.000
_cell.angle_alpha   90.00
_cell.angle_beta   90.00
_cell.angle_gamma   90.00
#
_symmetry.space_group_name_H-M   'P 1'
#
loop_
_entity.id
_entity.type
_entity.pdbx_description
1 polymer ?
#
loop_
_entity_poly.entity_id
_entity_poly.type
_entity_poly.pdbx_seq_one_letter_code
_entity_poly.pdbx_strand_id
1 'polypeptide(L)'
;MRKNLFALLLLAIALALVGCAQEKPEIQQTPQAGITITDMAGRTITLNETPERVVVLTSYWAETLRLLGASDKVVGVGNYVPKSDYISESIKNKPTVGSVFKGVNWEAVASLNPDLVITDWYGGKYKDKEIIEKAEQLGIPVIALQAKTIEDNAKCIEILGKAFGKEDKAKKIVDFMNSKLNEVKGISEQVPEKKVLVISAPKDISGPITVYAKGSAWGSIPEIVGAHNVAFDKEFDTQWPKLDLEKIIAWWNDADVLIVISFDDSKLEEAVKKIKEDERWREVKAVREGHVYGILAGGKFGHFLDWGPRIVVGVYQFGCAIYPKDYPRWQKVADELLSFYDVSFYRTVIDTEGRDVKVPLKVERAVVLAGQVAELMYCWGNFDKVVGITRWAEKNPVLAKFTNLEEVPVVGSGRDPNVEAIISLKPDIVITYGGEYGYSTPKSVIEQLEKAEIPVVLVELSNLDEVYRTIEIVGEILDKKDKASETIDQMKEVIALVRDEAGKIPEEKRIKAIWLWSKQTKVTGNAGVTNDLIVNAGAINPASELEGKYVDVQLEKIVAWNPDVIIIWSSAKYQPEDLISDPRWQDISAIKNKRVYKQPRLLADTWSIRVAVLQAWMFDKFYPGRMDFNSIANEFFEHLYGITYEEFEKELEG
;
A
#
# COMPACT_ATOMS: atom_id res chain seq x y z
N MET A 1 -98.30 16.98 50.11
CA MET A 1 -97.06 17.24 49.34
C MET A 1 -96.13 16.01 49.31
N ARG A 2 -96.58 14.90 48.71
CA ARG A 2 -95.80 13.63 48.67
C ARG A 2 -96.01 12.82 47.39
N LYS A 3 -96.44 13.48 46.29
CA LYS A 3 -96.65 12.82 44.98
C LYS A 3 -95.79 13.36 43.82
N ASN A 4 -95.00 14.43 44.03
CA ASN A 4 -94.16 15.01 42.96
C ASN A 4 -92.65 14.76 43.11
N LEU A 5 -92.21 13.98 44.11
CA LEU A 5 -90.78 13.70 44.29
C LEU A 5 -90.32 12.39 43.62
N PHE A 6 -91.24 11.47 43.33
CA PHE A 6 -90.90 10.18 42.68
C PHE A 6 -90.84 10.28 41.14
N ALA A 7 -91.58 11.22 40.53
CA ALA A 7 -91.55 11.43 39.08
C ALA A 7 -90.29 12.18 38.61
N LEU A 8 -89.70 13.03 39.46
CA LEU A 8 -88.45 13.74 39.17
C LEU A 8 -87.19 12.87 39.34
N LEU A 9 -87.27 11.80 40.15
CA LEU A 9 -86.14 10.87 40.32
C LEU A 9 -86.05 9.83 39.19
N LEU A 10 -87.17 9.46 38.57
CA LEU A 10 -87.21 8.53 37.44
C LEU A 10 -86.85 9.18 36.08
N LEU A 11 -87.06 10.49 35.93
CA LEU A 11 -86.64 11.22 34.71
C LEU A 11 -85.14 11.56 34.71
N ALA A 12 -84.51 11.65 35.89
CA ALA A 12 -83.06 11.88 36.01
C ALA A 12 -82.23 10.61 35.75
N ILE A 13 -82.79 9.41 35.94
CA ILE A 13 -82.11 8.13 35.66
C ILE A 13 -82.26 7.73 34.18
N ALA A 14 -83.31 8.18 33.49
CA ALA A 14 -83.50 7.93 32.05
C ALA A 14 -82.65 8.84 31.13
N LEU A 15 -82.12 9.96 31.63
CA LEU A 15 -81.22 10.86 30.88
C LEU A 15 -79.72 10.59 31.14
N ALA A 16 -79.38 9.61 31.97
CA ALA A 16 -77.98 9.21 32.25
C ALA A 16 -77.52 7.96 31.50
N LEU A 17 -78.33 7.41 30.57
CA LEU A 17 -77.97 6.25 29.74
C LEU A 17 -77.88 6.55 28.24
N VAL A 18 -77.89 7.82 27.84
CA VAL A 18 -77.54 8.25 26.48
C VAL A 18 -76.22 9.02 26.55
N GLY A 19 -75.13 8.30 26.79
CA GLY A 19 -73.80 8.89 26.86
C GLY A 19 -72.72 7.82 26.90
N CYS A 20 -71.86 7.84 25.89
CA CYS A 20 -70.70 6.97 25.68
C CYS A 20 -70.96 5.59 25.06
N ALA A 21 -71.73 5.55 23.96
CA ALA A 21 -71.19 4.85 22.80
C ALA A 21 -70.28 5.86 22.08
N GLN A 22 -69.01 5.93 22.48
CA GLN A 22 -68.00 6.46 21.58
C GLN A 22 -68.03 5.55 20.35
N GLU A 23 -68.49 6.06 19.21
CA GLU A 23 -68.04 5.53 17.93
C GLU A 23 -66.52 5.47 18.06
N LYS A 24 -65.96 4.25 18.05
CA LYS A 24 -64.55 4.08 17.78
C LYS A 24 -64.30 4.91 16.52
N PRO A 25 -63.36 5.86 16.52
CA PRO A 25 -62.95 6.45 15.26
C PRO A 25 -62.58 5.26 14.39
N GLU A 26 -63.31 5.06 13.30
CA GLU A 26 -62.78 4.30 12.19
C GLU A 26 -61.49 5.01 11.86
N ILE A 27 -60.38 4.43 12.31
CA ILE A 27 -59.07 4.78 11.81
C ILE A 27 -59.16 4.35 10.35
N GLN A 28 -59.62 5.25 9.50
CA GLN A 28 -59.24 5.23 8.10
C GLN A 28 -57.72 5.26 8.15
N GLN A 29 -57.11 4.07 8.05
CA GLN A 29 -55.75 3.95 7.61
C GLN A 29 -55.75 4.62 6.25
N THR A 30 -55.32 5.88 6.20
CA THR A 30 -54.91 6.50 4.95
C THR A 30 -54.00 5.48 4.30
N PRO A 31 -54.30 4.95 3.10
CA PRO A 31 -53.43 3.99 2.45
C PRO A 31 -52.06 4.63 2.40
N GLN A 32 -51.09 4.06 3.11
CA GLN A 32 -49.72 4.51 3.01
C GLN A 32 -49.37 4.37 1.54
N ALA A 33 -49.19 5.50 0.86
CA ALA A 33 -48.96 5.50 -0.58
C ALA A 33 -47.72 4.65 -0.83
N GLY A 34 -47.89 3.53 -1.52
CA GLY A 34 -46.80 2.60 -1.80
C GLY A 34 -45.62 3.32 -2.47
N ILE A 35 -44.40 2.84 -2.20
CA ILE A 35 -43.18 3.38 -2.79
C ILE A 35 -43.12 2.90 -4.24
N THR A 36 -43.34 3.81 -5.19
CA THR A 36 -43.19 3.53 -6.61
C THR A 36 -41.77 3.81 -7.08
N ILE A 37 -41.12 2.80 -7.68
CA ILE A 37 -39.76 2.84 -8.20
C ILE A 37 -39.78 2.46 -9.68
N THR A 38 -39.00 3.15 -10.49
CA THR A 38 -38.63 2.65 -11.82
C THR A 38 -37.23 2.07 -11.73
N ASP A 39 -37.09 0.78 -12.02
CA ASP A 39 -35.80 0.12 -11.97
C ASP A 39 -34.99 0.30 -13.26
N MET A 40 -33.79 -0.29 -13.31
CA MET A 40 -32.90 -0.15 -14.46
C MET A 40 -33.27 -1.08 -15.64
N ALA A 41 -34.29 -1.92 -15.47
CA ALA A 41 -34.95 -2.62 -16.58
C ALA A 41 -36.11 -1.81 -17.17
N GLY A 42 -36.38 -0.60 -16.66
CA GLY A 42 -37.46 0.27 -17.09
C GLY A 42 -38.84 -0.16 -16.55
N ARG A 43 -38.88 -1.06 -15.56
CA ARG A 43 -40.11 -1.57 -14.96
C ARG A 43 -40.52 -0.66 -13.82
N THR A 44 -41.82 -0.41 -13.70
CA THR A 44 -42.40 0.27 -12.53
C THR A 44 -42.78 -0.76 -11.48
N ILE A 45 -42.18 -0.66 -10.32
CA ILE A 45 -42.37 -1.54 -9.17
C ILE A 45 -43.04 -0.73 -8.06
N THR A 46 -44.11 -1.28 -7.47
CA THR A 46 -44.77 -0.69 -6.30
C THR A 46 -44.47 -1.55 -5.10
N LEU A 47 -43.81 -0.97 -4.10
CA LEU A 47 -43.61 -1.59 -2.79
C LEU A 47 -44.67 -1.04 -1.85
N ASN A 48 -45.48 -1.92 -1.23
CA ASN A 48 -46.56 -1.48 -0.33
C ASN A 48 -46.00 -0.84 0.96
N GLU A 49 -44.84 -1.32 1.39
CA GLU A 49 -44.11 -0.85 2.57
C GLU A 49 -42.60 -0.90 2.31
N THR A 50 -41.82 -0.33 3.23
CA THR A 50 -40.36 -0.46 3.19
C THR A 50 -39.99 -1.94 3.38
N PRO A 51 -39.15 -2.53 2.51
CA PRO A 51 -38.79 -3.95 2.59
C PRO A 51 -38.08 -4.30 3.92
N GLU A 52 -38.51 -5.39 4.54
CA GLU A 52 -38.00 -5.91 5.81
C GLU A 52 -37.22 -7.22 5.66
N ARG A 53 -37.41 -7.94 4.54
CA ARG A 53 -36.82 -9.27 4.29
C ARG A 53 -36.31 -9.37 2.86
N VAL A 54 -35.05 -8.99 2.66
CA VAL A 54 -34.44 -8.81 1.35
C VAL A 54 -33.52 -9.97 0.99
N VAL A 55 -33.66 -10.48 -0.23
CA VAL A 55 -32.64 -11.31 -0.89
C VAL A 55 -31.85 -10.45 -1.87
N VAL A 56 -30.52 -10.40 -1.73
CA VAL A 56 -29.64 -9.60 -2.60
C VAL A 56 -28.60 -10.48 -3.29
N LEU A 57 -28.63 -10.53 -4.62
CA LEU A 57 -27.87 -11.53 -5.37
C LEU A 57 -26.42 -11.15 -5.71
N THR A 58 -26.04 -9.89 -5.54
CA THR A 58 -24.69 -9.39 -5.91
C THR A 58 -24.05 -8.55 -4.81
N SER A 59 -22.71 -8.57 -4.77
CA SER A 59 -21.91 -8.01 -3.68
C SER A 59 -22.03 -6.50 -3.59
N TYR A 60 -21.94 -5.76 -4.70
CA TYR A 60 -21.99 -4.30 -4.67
C TYR A 60 -23.38 -3.75 -4.30
N TRP A 61 -24.48 -4.48 -4.56
CA TRP A 61 -25.80 -4.10 -4.04
C TRP A 61 -25.92 -4.39 -2.55
N ALA A 62 -25.41 -5.53 -2.08
CA ALA A 62 -25.33 -5.80 -0.64
C ALA A 62 -24.46 -4.77 0.10
N GLU A 63 -23.38 -4.31 -0.54
CA GLU A 63 -22.51 -3.24 -0.07
C GLU A 63 -23.25 -1.91 0.00
N THR A 64 -24.04 -1.59 -1.03
CA THR A 64 -24.88 -0.38 -1.03
C THR A 64 -25.92 -0.42 0.09
N LEU A 65 -26.56 -1.57 0.33
CA LEU A 65 -27.47 -1.73 1.46
C LEU A 65 -26.77 -1.52 2.81
N ARG A 66 -25.51 -1.99 2.95
CA ARG A 66 -24.69 -1.70 4.13
C ARG A 66 -24.54 -0.19 4.34
N LEU A 67 -24.16 0.55 3.31
CA LEU A 67 -23.94 1.99 3.40
C LEU A 67 -25.22 2.78 3.71
N LEU A 68 -26.36 2.32 3.18
CA LEU A 68 -27.67 2.88 3.51
C LEU A 68 -28.12 2.54 4.95
N GLY A 69 -27.44 1.59 5.61
CA GLY A 69 -27.81 1.08 6.93
C GLY A 69 -29.06 0.21 6.87
N ALA A 70 -29.17 -0.62 5.84
CA ALA A 70 -30.23 -1.62 5.62
C ALA A 70 -29.70 -3.06 5.67
N SER A 71 -28.51 -3.28 6.27
CA SER A 71 -27.91 -4.61 6.41
C SER A 71 -28.78 -5.60 7.18
N ASP A 72 -29.53 -5.10 8.16
CA ASP A 72 -30.43 -5.88 9.02
C ASP A 72 -31.62 -6.48 8.25
N LYS A 73 -32.01 -5.84 7.14
CA LYS A 73 -33.08 -6.28 6.24
C LYS A 73 -32.69 -7.49 5.39
N VAL A 74 -31.39 -7.80 5.27
CA VAL A 74 -30.92 -8.91 4.41
C VAL A 74 -31.17 -10.26 5.08
N VAL A 75 -31.91 -11.14 4.41
CA VAL A 75 -32.21 -12.51 4.87
C VAL A 75 -31.54 -13.58 4.03
N GLY A 76 -31.12 -13.27 2.80
CA GLY A 76 -30.41 -14.19 1.92
C GLY A 76 -29.54 -13.47 0.90
N VAL A 77 -28.50 -14.15 0.43
CA VAL A 77 -27.48 -13.53 -0.43
C VAL A 77 -27.09 -14.40 -1.62
N GLY A 78 -26.51 -13.80 -2.66
CA GLY A 78 -25.90 -14.54 -3.75
C GLY A 78 -24.56 -15.19 -3.38
N ASN A 79 -24.15 -16.21 -4.12
CA ASN A 79 -22.97 -17.04 -3.86
C ASN A 79 -21.63 -16.28 -3.84
N TYR A 80 -21.60 -15.07 -4.40
CA TYR A 80 -20.39 -14.24 -4.46
C TYR A 80 -20.36 -13.16 -3.38
N VAL A 81 -21.49 -12.86 -2.74
CA VAL A 81 -21.60 -11.80 -1.71
C VAL A 81 -20.68 -12.06 -0.52
N PRO A 82 -20.59 -13.28 0.06
CA PRO A 82 -19.75 -13.53 1.24
C PRO A 82 -18.25 -13.33 1.00
N LYS A 83 -17.81 -13.25 -0.27
CA LYS A 83 -16.40 -13.12 -0.65
C LYS A 83 -15.88 -11.68 -0.63
N SER A 84 -16.75 -10.69 -0.43
CA SER A 84 -16.35 -9.27 -0.41
C SER A 84 -16.03 -8.81 1.01
N ASP A 85 -14.88 -8.17 1.19
CA ASP A 85 -14.44 -7.59 2.47
C ASP A 85 -15.19 -6.30 2.82
N TYR A 86 -15.88 -5.71 1.84
CA TYR A 86 -16.74 -4.54 2.04
C TYR A 86 -18.13 -4.89 2.58
N ILE A 87 -18.41 -6.17 2.80
CA ILE A 87 -19.67 -6.65 3.37
C ILE A 87 -19.52 -6.94 4.86
N SER A 88 -20.51 -6.57 5.66
CA SER A 88 -20.51 -6.84 7.09
C SER A 88 -20.64 -8.34 7.37
N GLU A 89 -20.04 -8.79 8.47
CA GLU A 89 -20.09 -10.20 8.89
C GLU A 89 -21.54 -10.70 9.06
N SER A 90 -22.46 -9.82 9.45
CA SER A 90 -23.89 -10.12 9.55
C SER A 90 -24.54 -10.51 8.21
N ILE A 91 -24.08 -9.94 7.09
CA ILE A 91 -24.57 -10.26 5.75
C ILE A 91 -23.82 -11.48 5.19
N LYS A 92 -22.50 -11.59 5.44
CA LYS A 92 -21.68 -12.73 4.98
C LYS A 92 -22.23 -14.08 5.46
N ASN A 93 -22.76 -14.11 6.68
CA ASN A 93 -23.33 -15.31 7.31
C ASN A 93 -24.77 -15.63 6.91
N LYS A 94 -25.38 -14.88 5.99
CA LYS A 94 -26.74 -15.15 5.51
C LYS A 94 -26.75 -16.35 4.54
N PRO A 95 -27.84 -17.13 4.49
CA PRO A 95 -27.97 -18.24 3.55
C PRO A 95 -27.74 -17.80 2.10
N THR A 96 -26.89 -18.56 1.40
CA THR A 96 -26.64 -18.34 -0.03
C THR A 96 -27.72 -19.01 -0.87
N VAL A 97 -28.33 -18.28 -1.81
CA VAL A 97 -29.47 -18.77 -2.61
C VAL A 97 -29.17 -18.96 -4.10
N GLY A 98 -27.93 -18.73 -4.55
CA GLY A 98 -27.56 -18.89 -5.96
C GLY A 98 -26.89 -17.65 -6.55
N SER A 99 -27.01 -17.44 -7.86
CA SER A 99 -26.49 -16.25 -8.53
C SER A 99 -27.22 -15.94 -9.83
N VAL A 100 -27.14 -14.69 -10.29
CA VAL A 100 -27.66 -14.25 -11.60
C VAL A 100 -27.03 -14.98 -12.80
N PHE A 101 -25.86 -15.60 -12.61
CA PHE A 101 -25.15 -16.33 -13.66
C PHE A 101 -25.53 -17.81 -13.72
N LYS A 102 -25.79 -18.43 -12.57
CA LYS A 102 -26.04 -19.89 -12.47
C LYS A 102 -27.49 -20.26 -12.15
N GLY A 103 -28.31 -19.27 -11.82
CA GLY A 103 -29.68 -19.46 -11.35
C GLY A 103 -29.78 -19.41 -9.82
N VAL A 104 -31.03 -19.36 -9.35
CA VAL A 104 -31.39 -19.19 -7.94
C VAL A 104 -32.19 -20.41 -7.47
N ASN A 105 -31.90 -20.89 -6.26
CA ASN A 105 -32.70 -21.92 -5.60
C ASN A 105 -33.95 -21.27 -4.98
N TRP A 106 -35.07 -21.39 -5.68
CA TRP A 106 -36.33 -20.77 -5.27
C TRP A 106 -36.97 -21.40 -4.03
N GLU A 107 -36.69 -22.66 -3.71
CA GLU A 107 -37.13 -23.26 -2.44
C GLU A 107 -36.38 -22.63 -1.26
N ALA A 108 -35.07 -22.44 -1.42
CA ALA A 108 -34.26 -21.73 -0.43
C ALA A 108 -34.74 -20.27 -0.30
N VAL A 109 -35.00 -19.56 -1.40
CA VAL A 109 -35.57 -18.20 -1.37
C VAL A 109 -36.91 -18.19 -0.65
N ALA A 110 -37.85 -19.07 -1.00
CA ALA A 110 -39.18 -19.12 -0.38
C ALA A 110 -39.11 -19.41 1.12
N SER A 111 -38.18 -20.28 1.56
CA SER A 111 -37.97 -20.57 2.98
C SER A 111 -37.52 -19.36 3.81
N LEU A 112 -36.92 -18.36 3.17
CA LEU A 112 -36.53 -17.11 3.79
C LEU A 112 -37.68 -16.10 3.85
N ASN A 113 -38.84 -16.38 3.25
CA ASN A 113 -40.00 -15.48 3.19
C ASN A 113 -39.63 -14.02 2.86
N PRO A 114 -38.97 -13.73 1.73
CA PRO A 114 -38.56 -12.38 1.39
C PRO A 114 -39.73 -11.55 0.86
N ASP A 115 -39.68 -10.25 1.12
CA ASP A 115 -40.58 -9.24 0.59
C ASP A 115 -39.94 -8.41 -0.55
N LEU A 116 -38.66 -8.66 -0.85
CA LEU A 116 -37.96 -8.07 -1.98
C LEU A 116 -36.78 -8.96 -2.45
N VAL A 117 -36.61 -9.09 -3.76
CA VAL A 117 -35.37 -9.58 -4.39
C VAL A 117 -34.67 -8.44 -5.13
N ILE A 118 -33.36 -8.31 -4.95
CA ILE A 118 -32.50 -7.39 -5.69
C ILE A 118 -31.54 -8.20 -6.56
N THR A 119 -31.54 -7.93 -7.86
CA THR A 119 -30.70 -8.64 -8.86
C THR A 119 -30.11 -7.66 -9.86
N ASP A 120 -29.04 -8.07 -10.54
CA ASP A 120 -28.59 -7.38 -11.73
C ASP A 120 -29.54 -7.59 -12.92
N TRP A 121 -29.56 -6.60 -13.80
CA TRP A 121 -30.16 -6.64 -15.12
C TRP A 121 -29.07 -6.59 -16.19
N TYR A 122 -29.01 -7.62 -17.02
CA TYR A 122 -28.08 -7.75 -18.14
C TYR A 122 -28.82 -7.80 -19.48
N GLY A 123 -30.05 -7.27 -19.54
CA GLY A 123 -30.86 -7.32 -20.74
C GLY A 123 -31.37 -8.72 -21.07
N GLY A 124 -31.43 -9.63 -20.10
CA GLY A 124 -31.78 -11.04 -20.31
C GLY A 124 -30.65 -11.90 -20.89
N LYS A 125 -29.41 -11.40 -20.91
CA LYS A 125 -28.24 -12.17 -21.38
C LYS A 125 -27.90 -13.36 -20.48
N TYR A 126 -28.22 -13.27 -19.18
CA TYR A 126 -27.98 -14.34 -18.21
C TYR A 126 -29.32 -14.83 -17.64
N LYS A 127 -29.35 -15.23 -16.36
CA LYS A 127 -30.57 -15.72 -15.69
C LYS A 127 -31.43 -14.60 -15.10
N ASP A 128 -31.06 -13.34 -15.32
CA ASP A 128 -31.74 -12.14 -14.80
C ASP A 128 -33.23 -12.11 -15.17
N LYS A 129 -33.57 -12.41 -16.43
CA LYS A 129 -34.98 -12.48 -16.88
C LYS A 129 -35.75 -13.62 -16.20
N GLU A 130 -35.16 -14.81 -16.15
CA GLU A 130 -35.75 -15.98 -15.47
C GLU A 130 -35.98 -15.70 -13.98
N ILE A 131 -35.03 -14.99 -13.35
CA ILE A 131 -35.11 -14.64 -11.93
C ILE A 131 -36.27 -13.68 -11.68
N ILE A 132 -36.40 -12.65 -12.51
CA ILE A 132 -37.49 -11.69 -12.46
C ILE A 132 -38.84 -12.39 -12.60
N GLU A 133 -39.02 -13.18 -13.66
CA GLU A 133 -40.28 -13.87 -13.96
C GLU A 133 -40.67 -14.82 -12.82
N LYS A 134 -39.69 -15.51 -12.23
CA LYS A 134 -39.96 -16.49 -11.18
C LYS A 134 -40.32 -15.85 -9.84
N ALA A 135 -39.67 -14.74 -9.46
CA ALA A 135 -40.08 -13.99 -8.27
C ALA A 135 -41.47 -13.35 -8.44
N GLU A 136 -41.78 -12.81 -9.62
CA GLU A 136 -43.12 -12.29 -9.93
C GLU A 136 -44.20 -13.37 -9.82
N GLN A 137 -43.95 -14.59 -10.33
CA GLN A 137 -44.85 -15.75 -10.15
C GLN A 137 -45.08 -16.12 -8.68
N LEU A 138 -44.10 -15.86 -7.82
CA LEU A 138 -44.19 -16.10 -6.37
C LEU A 138 -44.76 -14.91 -5.61
N GLY A 139 -45.12 -13.82 -6.30
CA GLY A 139 -45.65 -12.60 -5.69
C GLY A 139 -44.60 -11.79 -4.94
N ILE A 140 -43.31 -12.01 -5.20
CA ILE A 140 -42.21 -11.31 -4.54
C ILE A 140 -41.75 -10.15 -5.45
N PRO A 141 -41.81 -8.88 -5.02
CA PRO A 141 -41.26 -7.75 -5.76
C PRO A 141 -39.78 -7.94 -6.11
N VAL A 142 -39.37 -7.45 -7.29
CA VAL A 142 -37.98 -7.54 -7.75
C VAL A 142 -37.49 -6.19 -8.25
N ILE A 143 -36.43 -5.65 -7.65
CA ILE A 143 -35.69 -4.51 -8.21
C ILE A 143 -34.53 -5.06 -9.05
N ALA A 144 -34.55 -4.74 -10.35
CA ALA A 144 -33.46 -5.10 -11.26
C ALA A 144 -32.57 -3.89 -11.55
N LEU A 145 -31.31 -3.97 -11.15
CA LEU A 145 -30.34 -2.87 -11.23
C LEU A 145 -29.30 -3.13 -12.32
N GLN A 146 -28.81 -2.08 -12.94
CA GLN A 146 -27.80 -2.17 -13.99
C GLN A 146 -26.90 -0.95 -13.92
N ALA A 147 -25.60 -1.18 -13.81
CA ALA A 147 -24.59 -0.16 -14.02
C ALA A 147 -23.86 -0.45 -15.33
N LYS A 148 -24.07 0.38 -16.36
CA LYS A 148 -23.25 0.34 -17.59
C LYS A 148 -22.20 1.43 -17.58
N THR A 149 -22.55 2.60 -17.05
CA THR A 149 -21.63 3.72 -16.86
C THR A 149 -21.39 3.99 -15.38
N ILE A 150 -20.46 4.89 -15.09
CA ILE A 150 -20.22 5.32 -13.71
C ILE A 150 -21.46 6.02 -13.14
N GLU A 151 -22.14 6.85 -13.94
CA GLU A 151 -23.35 7.59 -13.56
C GLU A 151 -24.53 6.66 -13.23
N ASP A 152 -24.61 5.49 -13.87
CA ASP A 152 -25.65 4.51 -13.55
C ASP A 152 -25.52 3.95 -12.13
N ASN A 153 -24.30 3.95 -11.54
CA ASN A 153 -24.12 3.56 -10.14
C ASN A 153 -24.84 4.53 -9.20
N ALA A 154 -24.76 5.84 -9.47
CA ALA A 154 -25.45 6.84 -8.67
C ALA A 154 -26.97 6.62 -8.69
N LYS A 155 -27.55 6.37 -9.89
CA LYS A 155 -28.98 6.05 -10.03
C LYS A 155 -29.37 4.78 -9.27
N CYS A 156 -28.54 3.73 -9.30
CA CYS A 156 -28.79 2.51 -8.54
C CYS A 156 -28.82 2.79 -7.03
N ILE A 157 -27.91 3.63 -6.53
CA ILE A 157 -27.87 4.04 -5.12
C ILE A 157 -29.12 4.86 -4.76
N GLU A 158 -29.59 5.76 -5.62
CA GLU A 158 -30.83 6.53 -5.43
C GLU A 158 -32.08 5.62 -5.40
N ILE A 159 -32.16 4.66 -6.33
CA ILE A 159 -33.25 3.67 -6.37
C ILE A 159 -33.31 2.89 -5.05
N LEU A 160 -32.17 2.40 -4.57
CA LEU A 160 -32.09 1.68 -3.29
C LEU A 160 -32.38 2.63 -2.11
N GLY A 161 -31.88 3.86 -2.15
CA GLY A 161 -32.22 4.90 -1.17
C GLY A 161 -33.72 5.07 -1.01
N LYS A 162 -34.43 5.22 -2.13
CA LYS A 162 -35.90 5.34 -2.16
C LYS A 162 -36.59 4.07 -1.67
N ALA A 163 -36.13 2.89 -2.09
CA ALA A 163 -36.72 1.61 -1.67
C ALA A 163 -36.70 1.42 -0.15
N PHE A 164 -35.63 1.88 0.51
CA PHE A 164 -35.42 1.68 1.94
C PHE A 164 -35.73 2.92 2.81
N GLY A 165 -36.25 4.00 2.24
CA GLY A 165 -36.48 5.27 2.97
C GLY A 165 -35.19 5.88 3.53
N LYS A 166 -34.10 5.78 2.76
CA LYS A 166 -32.74 6.23 3.09
C LYS A 166 -32.21 7.25 2.09
N GLU A 167 -33.09 8.05 1.49
CA GLU A 167 -32.78 9.04 0.46
C GLU A 167 -31.69 10.03 0.90
N ASP A 168 -31.71 10.50 2.15
CA ASP A 168 -30.68 11.41 2.67
C ASP A 168 -29.28 10.77 2.69
N LYS A 169 -29.19 9.47 3.05
CA LYS A 169 -27.91 8.74 3.03
C LYS A 169 -27.47 8.45 1.60
N ALA A 170 -28.39 8.02 0.74
CA ALA A 170 -28.12 7.80 -0.68
C ALA A 170 -27.59 9.09 -1.32
N LYS A 171 -28.24 10.23 -1.04
CA LYS A 171 -27.82 11.55 -1.52
C LYS A 171 -26.40 11.89 -1.08
N LYS A 172 -26.02 11.66 0.18
CA LYS A 172 -24.63 11.92 0.64
C LYS A 172 -23.59 11.12 -0.13
N ILE A 173 -23.87 9.84 -0.40
CA ILE A 173 -22.95 8.97 -1.16
C ILE A 173 -22.87 9.44 -2.62
N VAL A 174 -24.01 9.76 -3.23
CA VAL A 174 -24.08 10.26 -4.62
C VAL A 174 -23.42 11.64 -4.76
N ASP A 175 -23.63 12.55 -3.81
CA ASP A 175 -22.97 13.86 -3.78
C ASP A 175 -21.45 13.70 -3.70
N PHE A 176 -20.96 12.76 -2.87
CA PHE A 176 -19.53 12.42 -2.83
C PHE A 176 -19.03 11.93 -4.19
N MET A 177 -19.71 10.96 -4.79
CA MET A 177 -19.32 10.42 -6.10
C MET A 177 -19.26 11.51 -7.17
N ASN A 178 -20.32 12.32 -7.26
CA ASN A 178 -20.41 13.41 -8.24
C ASN A 178 -19.36 14.49 -7.99
N SER A 179 -19.09 14.84 -6.73
CA SER A 179 -18.03 15.80 -6.39
C SER A 179 -16.67 15.34 -6.90
N LYS A 180 -16.34 14.05 -6.71
CA LYS A 180 -15.07 13.47 -7.15
C LYS A 180 -14.99 13.35 -8.67
N LEU A 181 -16.06 12.93 -9.33
CA LEU A 181 -16.10 12.86 -10.80
C LEU A 181 -16.01 14.25 -11.45
N ASN A 182 -16.56 15.29 -10.82
CA ASN A 182 -16.39 16.68 -11.28
C ASN A 182 -14.95 17.17 -11.15
N GLU A 183 -14.24 16.79 -10.08
CA GLU A 183 -12.80 17.05 -9.93
C GLU A 183 -11.99 16.36 -11.03
N VAL A 184 -12.24 15.06 -11.26
CA VAL A 184 -11.65 14.31 -12.37
C VAL A 184 -11.88 15.00 -13.70
N LYS A 185 -13.11 15.45 -13.97
CA LYS A 185 -13.44 16.19 -15.20
C LYS A 185 -12.58 17.46 -15.33
N GLY A 186 -12.47 18.26 -14.28
CA GLY A 186 -11.65 19.47 -14.30
C GLY A 186 -10.17 19.21 -14.58
N ILE A 187 -9.63 18.08 -14.10
CA ILE A 187 -8.25 17.65 -14.40
C ILE A 187 -8.14 17.14 -15.85
N SER A 188 -9.10 16.30 -16.29
CA SER A 188 -9.12 15.69 -17.61
C SER A 188 -9.09 16.70 -18.77
N GLU A 189 -9.65 17.89 -18.56
CA GLU A 189 -9.68 18.98 -19.53
C GLU A 189 -8.34 19.73 -19.67
N GLN A 190 -7.39 19.53 -18.74
CA GLN A 190 -6.13 20.27 -18.67
C GLN A 190 -4.89 19.40 -18.98
N VAL A 191 -5.03 18.09 -18.88
CA VAL A 191 -3.95 17.14 -19.16
C VAL A 191 -3.80 16.88 -20.66
N PRO A 192 -2.58 16.64 -21.17
CA PRO A 192 -2.38 16.24 -22.55
C PRO A 192 -2.91 14.82 -22.77
N GLU A 193 -3.58 14.56 -23.89
CA GLU A 193 -4.06 13.22 -24.22
C GLU A 193 -2.91 12.20 -24.29
N LYS A 194 -3.09 11.06 -23.63
CA LYS A 194 -2.21 9.88 -23.69
C LYS A 194 -2.93 8.67 -24.26
N LYS A 195 -2.22 7.85 -25.01
CA LYS A 195 -2.67 6.54 -25.49
C LYS A 195 -2.52 5.50 -24.40
N VAL A 196 -3.62 4.87 -24.00
CA VAL A 196 -3.65 3.89 -22.92
C VAL A 196 -4.15 2.56 -23.46
N LEU A 197 -3.45 1.48 -23.15
CA LEU A 197 -3.95 0.13 -23.37
C LEU A 197 -4.35 -0.48 -22.02
N VAL A 198 -5.58 -0.99 -21.93
CA VAL A 198 -6.10 -1.62 -20.71
C VAL A 198 -6.30 -3.11 -20.97
N ILE A 199 -5.61 -3.95 -20.19
CA ILE A 199 -5.65 -5.41 -20.32
C ILE A 199 -5.93 -6.10 -18.99
N SER A 200 -6.33 -7.36 -19.07
CA SER A 200 -6.19 -8.33 -17.98
C SER A 200 -5.37 -9.50 -18.50
N ALA A 201 -4.21 -9.71 -17.91
CA ALA A 201 -3.35 -10.83 -18.22
C ALA A 201 -3.65 -11.96 -17.20
N PRO A 202 -4.16 -13.13 -17.63
CA PRO A 202 -4.11 -14.32 -16.79
C PRO A 202 -2.65 -14.75 -16.56
N LYS A 203 -2.42 -15.79 -15.73
CA LYS A 203 -1.09 -16.30 -15.29
C LYS A 203 -0.01 -16.45 -16.39
N ASP A 204 -0.40 -16.46 -17.65
CA ASP A 204 0.46 -16.56 -18.81
C ASP A 204 0.37 -15.29 -19.68
N ILE A 205 1.43 -14.47 -19.66
CA ILE A 205 1.55 -13.23 -20.45
C ILE A 205 1.84 -13.49 -21.93
N SER A 206 2.03 -14.76 -22.32
CA SER A 206 2.18 -15.21 -23.70
C SER A 206 0.92 -15.90 -24.25
N GLY A 207 -0.04 -16.20 -23.38
CA GLY A 207 -1.33 -16.76 -23.73
C GLY A 207 -2.35 -15.71 -24.16
N PRO A 208 -3.63 -16.09 -24.31
CA PRO A 208 -4.69 -15.15 -24.67
C PRO A 208 -4.88 -14.06 -23.60
N ILE A 209 -4.56 -12.82 -23.96
CA ILE A 209 -4.68 -11.62 -23.12
C ILE A 209 -6.05 -10.99 -23.35
N THR A 210 -6.77 -10.69 -22.27
CA THR A 210 -8.05 -10.01 -22.37
C THR A 210 -7.83 -8.52 -22.50
N VAL A 211 -8.42 -7.88 -23.50
CA VAL A 211 -8.35 -6.42 -23.71
C VAL A 211 -9.69 -5.81 -23.36
N TYR A 212 -9.70 -4.66 -22.68
CA TYR A 212 -10.94 -3.95 -22.36
C TYR A 212 -11.28 -2.96 -23.49
N ALA A 213 -12.13 -3.40 -24.41
CA ALA A 213 -12.53 -2.66 -25.61
C ALA A 213 -13.84 -1.87 -25.40
N LYS A 214 -14.32 -1.21 -26.47
CA LYS A 214 -15.51 -0.35 -26.47
C LYS A 214 -16.72 -1.06 -25.87
N GLY A 215 -17.46 -0.36 -25.02
CA GLY A 215 -18.58 -0.89 -24.23
C GLY A 215 -18.18 -1.42 -22.85
N SER A 216 -16.90 -1.67 -22.59
CA SER A 216 -16.40 -2.00 -21.26
C SER A 216 -16.36 -0.77 -20.35
N ALA A 217 -16.99 -0.84 -19.18
CA ALA A 217 -16.98 0.25 -18.21
C ALA A 217 -15.59 0.55 -17.63
N TRP A 218 -14.76 -0.47 -17.42
CA TRP A 218 -13.36 -0.26 -17.02
C TRP A 218 -12.51 0.23 -18.19
N GLY A 219 -12.86 -0.19 -19.41
CA GLY A 219 -12.21 0.28 -20.64
C GLY A 219 -12.52 1.74 -20.96
N SER A 220 -13.62 2.30 -20.44
CA SER A 220 -13.96 3.72 -20.62
C SER A 220 -13.31 4.65 -19.59
N ILE A 221 -12.69 4.13 -18.54
CA ILE A 221 -12.06 4.98 -17.51
C ILE A 221 -10.93 5.86 -18.10
N PRO A 222 -10.05 5.38 -19.00
CA PRO A 222 -9.09 6.25 -19.69
C PRO A 222 -9.74 7.51 -20.31
N GLU A 223 -10.87 7.37 -21.00
CA GLU A 223 -11.63 8.49 -21.58
C GLU A 223 -12.07 9.50 -20.51
N ILE A 224 -12.51 9.00 -19.36
CA ILE A 224 -12.99 9.83 -18.25
C ILE A 224 -11.86 10.63 -17.62
N VAL A 225 -10.64 10.07 -17.57
CA VAL A 225 -9.49 10.72 -16.92
C VAL A 225 -8.69 11.64 -17.86
N GLY A 226 -9.13 11.80 -19.11
CA GLY A 226 -8.50 12.67 -20.11
C GLY A 226 -7.46 11.96 -20.98
N ALA A 227 -7.60 10.64 -21.17
CA ALA A 227 -6.75 9.82 -22.02
C ALA A 227 -7.59 9.06 -23.06
N HIS A 228 -6.96 8.42 -24.03
CA HIS A 228 -7.65 7.63 -25.06
C HIS A 228 -7.31 6.15 -24.90
N ASN A 229 -8.31 5.29 -24.76
CA ASN A 229 -8.11 3.85 -24.78
C ASN A 229 -7.96 3.36 -26.23
N VAL A 230 -6.73 3.01 -26.63
CA VAL A 230 -6.42 2.61 -28.01
C VAL A 230 -7.18 1.35 -28.47
N ALA A 231 -7.72 0.56 -27.54
CA ALA A 231 -8.60 -0.56 -27.88
C ALA A 231 -9.93 -0.12 -28.48
N PHE A 232 -10.33 1.15 -28.33
CA PHE A 232 -11.57 1.70 -28.88
C PHE A 232 -11.45 2.00 -30.39
N ASP A 233 -10.24 2.01 -30.93
CA ASP A 233 -9.97 2.19 -32.37
C ASP A 233 -10.22 0.92 -33.19
N LYS A 234 -10.56 -0.18 -32.53
CA LYS A 234 -10.84 -1.48 -33.15
C LYS A 234 -12.27 -1.90 -32.82
N GLU A 235 -12.93 -2.50 -33.80
CA GLU A 235 -14.26 -3.09 -33.63
C GLU A 235 -14.14 -4.56 -33.25
N PHE A 236 -14.93 -4.98 -32.26
CA PHE A 236 -14.98 -6.34 -31.74
C PHE A 236 -16.43 -6.75 -31.45
N ASP A 237 -16.74 -8.03 -31.59
CA ASP A 237 -18.07 -8.58 -31.25
C ASP A 237 -18.32 -8.66 -29.73
N THR A 238 -17.32 -8.31 -28.92
CA THR A 238 -17.37 -8.36 -27.46
C THR A 238 -16.54 -7.21 -26.88
N GLN A 239 -16.93 -6.72 -25.70
CA GLN A 239 -16.19 -5.70 -24.96
C GLN A 239 -14.90 -6.23 -24.29
N TRP A 240 -14.68 -7.55 -24.32
CA TRP A 240 -13.50 -8.23 -23.75
C TRP A 240 -12.88 -9.23 -24.74
N PRO A 241 -12.38 -8.80 -25.91
CA PRO A 241 -11.70 -9.70 -26.84
C PRO A 241 -10.45 -10.30 -26.21
N LYS A 242 -10.14 -11.53 -26.58
CA LYS A 242 -8.89 -12.19 -26.20
C LYS A 242 -7.94 -12.19 -27.40
N LEU A 243 -6.76 -11.61 -27.25
CA LEU A 243 -5.76 -11.47 -28.30
C LEU A 243 -4.44 -12.11 -27.85
N ASP A 244 -3.63 -12.56 -28.80
CA ASP A 244 -2.23 -12.92 -28.54
C ASP A 244 -1.34 -11.66 -28.46
N LEU A 245 -0.11 -11.85 -27.98
CA LEU A 245 0.86 -10.78 -27.81
C LEU A 245 1.27 -10.14 -29.14
N GLU A 246 1.47 -10.93 -30.20
CA GLU A 246 1.86 -10.42 -31.52
C GLU A 246 0.84 -9.41 -32.05
N LYS A 247 -0.44 -9.71 -31.88
CA LYS A 247 -1.53 -8.83 -32.29
C LYS A 247 -1.63 -7.56 -31.44
N ILE A 248 -1.38 -7.66 -30.13
CA ILE A 248 -1.30 -6.49 -29.25
C ILE A 248 -0.16 -5.56 -29.69
N ILE A 249 1.03 -6.11 -29.92
CA ILE A 249 2.19 -5.35 -30.39
C ILE A 249 1.89 -4.71 -31.75
N ALA A 250 1.37 -5.49 -32.71
CA ALA A 250 1.09 -5.00 -34.05
C ALA A 250 0.05 -3.86 -34.08
N TRP A 251 -0.86 -3.81 -33.12
CA TRP A 251 -1.94 -2.81 -33.10
C TRP A 251 -1.66 -1.61 -32.20
N TRP A 252 -0.92 -1.80 -31.11
CA TRP A 252 -0.85 -0.83 -30.00
C TRP A 252 0.57 -0.70 -29.41
N ASN A 253 1.61 -0.93 -30.22
CA ASN A 253 3.00 -0.68 -29.79
C ASN A 253 3.28 0.79 -29.44
N ASP A 254 2.41 1.71 -29.82
CA ASP A 254 2.53 3.15 -29.58
C ASP A 254 1.79 3.62 -28.31
N ALA A 255 1.21 2.72 -27.53
CA ALA A 255 0.58 3.05 -26.25
C ALA A 255 1.58 3.70 -25.28
N ASP A 256 1.22 4.85 -24.71
CA ASP A 256 2.04 5.59 -23.74
C ASP A 256 2.01 4.94 -22.34
N VAL A 257 0.88 4.31 -21.98
CA VAL A 257 0.65 3.68 -20.69
C VAL A 257 -0.04 2.32 -20.88
N LEU A 258 0.41 1.31 -20.14
CA LEU A 258 -0.21 -0.01 -20.08
C LEU A 258 -0.79 -0.24 -18.68
N ILE A 259 -2.10 -0.47 -18.61
CA ILE A 259 -2.81 -0.79 -17.36
C ILE A 259 -3.17 -2.27 -17.35
N VAL A 260 -2.72 -2.97 -16.33
CA VAL A 260 -3.00 -4.39 -16.08
C VAL A 260 -4.02 -4.51 -14.96
N ILE A 261 -5.15 -5.16 -15.22
CA ILE A 261 -6.21 -5.40 -14.22
C ILE A 261 -6.18 -6.84 -13.75
N SER A 262 -6.23 -7.04 -12.44
CA SER A 262 -6.33 -8.36 -11.79
C SER A 262 -7.29 -8.32 -10.60
N PHE A 263 -7.88 -9.46 -10.28
CA PHE A 263 -8.69 -9.66 -9.07
C PHE A 263 -7.86 -10.20 -7.88
N ASP A 264 -6.56 -10.38 -8.07
CA ASP A 264 -5.64 -10.95 -7.10
C ASP A 264 -4.29 -10.25 -7.13
N ASP A 265 -3.81 -9.89 -5.96
CA ASP A 265 -2.58 -9.15 -5.67
C ASP A 265 -1.36 -9.87 -6.22
N SER A 266 -1.17 -11.13 -5.84
CA SER A 266 0.00 -11.92 -6.24
C SER A 266 0.10 -12.06 -7.75
N LYS A 267 -1.03 -12.32 -8.42
CA LYS A 267 -1.10 -12.42 -9.88
C LYS A 267 -0.86 -11.08 -10.56
N LEU A 268 -1.29 -9.98 -9.96
CA LEU A 268 -1.07 -8.65 -10.51
C LEU A 268 0.42 -8.30 -10.49
N GLU A 269 1.05 -8.47 -9.33
CA GLU A 269 2.48 -8.24 -9.13
C GLU A 269 3.30 -9.11 -10.09
N GLU A 270 2.98 -10.40 -10.18
CA GLU A 270 3.65 -11.34 -11.09
C GLU A 270 3.47 -10.94 -12.56
N ALA A 271 2.26 -10.57 -12.98
CA ALA A 271 1.99 -10.18 -14.36
C ALA A 271 2.72 -8.89 -14.75
N VAL A 272 2.66 -7.85 -13.90
CA VAL A 272 3.37 -6.58 -14.15
C VAL A 272 4.87 -6.80 -14.21
N LYS A 273 5.44 -7.58 -13.27
CA LYS A 273 6.86 -7.93 -13.26
C LYS A 273 7.26 -8.63 -14.56
N LYS A 274 6.55 -9.69 -14.94
CA LYS A 274 6.85 -10.45 -16.17
C LYS A 274 6.75 -9.60 -17.43
N ILE A 275 5.75 -8.70 -17.52
CA ILE A 275 5.62 -7.79 -18.66
C ILE A 275 6.80 -6.83 -18.76
N LYS A 276 7.30 -6.29 -17.64
CA LYS A 276 8.47 -5.40 -17.61
C LYS A 276 9.78 -6.11 -17.99
N GLU A 277 9.90 -7.39 -17.63
CA GLU A 277 11.11 -8.20 -17.85
C GLU A 277 11.16 -8.87 -19.24
N ASP A 278 10.02 -9.18 -19.86
CA ASP A 278 9.96 -9.88 -21.14
C ASP A 278 10.36 -8.99 -22.34
N GLU A 279 11.40 -9.41 -23.08
CA GLU A 279 11.94 -8.65 -24.21
C GLU A 279 10.91 -8.39 -25.31
N ARG A 280 9.94 -9.29 -25.53
CA ARG A 280 8.91 -9.12 -26.56
C ARG A 280 7.98 -7.95 -26.23
N TRP A 281 7.67 -7.78 -24.95
CA TRP A 281 6.81 -6.69 -24.49
C TRP A 281 7.46 -5.32 -24.64
N ARG A 282 8.80 -5.24 -24.70
CA ARG A 282 9.54 -3.97 -24.91
C ARG A 282 9.33 -3.34 -26.30
N GLU A 283 8.66 -4.03 -27.23
CA GLU A 283 8.17 -3.41 -28.46
C GLU A 283 7.07 -2.38 -28.18
N VAL A 284 6.28 -2.57 -27.12
CA VAL A 284 5.27 -1.61 -26.67
C VAL A 284 5.95 -0.45 -25.95
N LYS A 285 5.70 0.79 -26.41
CA LYS A 285 6.29 2.03 -25.88
C LYS A 285 6.13 2.12 -24.35
N ALA A 286 4.93 1.88 -23.83
CA ALA A 286 4.68 1.89 -22.38
C ALA A 286 5.61 0.95 -21.60
N VAL A 287 5.92 -0.23 -22.13
CA VAL A 287 6.81 -1.19 -21.44
C VAL A 287 8.26 -0.73 -21.54
N ARG A 288 8.69 -0.28 -22.73
CA ARG A 288 10.04 0.26 -22.94
C ARG A 288 10.34 1.47 -22.04
N GLU A 289 9.34 2.30 -21.78
CA GLU A 289 9.43 3.49 -20.93
C GLU A 289 9.05 3.21 -19.46
N GLY A 290 8.76 1.95 -19.09
CA GLY A 290 8.44 1.56 -17.71
C GLY A 290 7.05 1.96 -17.20
N HIS A 291 6.19 2.53 -18.06
CA HIS A 291 4.81 2.94 -17.76
C HIS A 291 3.80 1.78 -17.76
N VAL A 292 4.11 0.73 -16.99
CA VAL A 292 3.24 -0.45 -16.80
C VAL A 292 2.73 -0.46 -15.36
N TYR A 293 1.42 -0.31 -15.18
CA TYR A 293 0.78 -0.15 -13.88
C TYR A 293 -0.31 -1.19 -13.64
N GLY A 294 -0.36 -1.73 -12.43
CA GLY A 294 -1.38 -2.68 -12.02
C GLY A 294 -2.52 -2.02 -11.25
N ILE A 295 -3.77 -2.42 -11.52
CA ILE A 295 -4.96 -1.98 -10.77
C ILE A 295 -5.77 -3.20 -10.32
N LEU A 296 -6.13 -3.23 -9.04
CA LEU A 296 -6.87 -4.33 -8.43
C LEU A 296 -8.38 -4.13 -8.53
N ALA A 297 -9.07 -5.20 -8.94
CA ALA A 297 -10.51 -5.23 -9.14
C ALA A 297 -11.22 -6.22 -8.21
N GLY A 298 -12.51 -5.99 -7.97
CA GLY A 298 -13.38 -6.87 -7.20
C GLY A 298 -13.55 -6.48 -5.73
N GLY A 299 -13.87 -7.47 -4.89
CA GLY A 299 -14.38 -7.24 -3.53
C GLY A 299 -13.40 -7.42 -2.37
N LYS A 300 -12.11 -7.72 -2.62
CA LYS A 300 -11.11 -7.76 -1.54
C LYS A 300 -10.80 -6.35 -1.05
N PHE A 301 -10.42 -6.20 0.22
CA PHE A 301 -10.11 -4.88 0.76
C PHE A 301 -8.94 -4.20 0.01
N GLY A 302 -9.11 -2.95 -0.39
CA GLY A 302 -8.15 -2.20 -1.23
C GLY A 302 -8.38 -2.37 -2.74
N HIS A 303 -9.30 -3.24 -3.15
CA HIS A 303 -9.71 -3.38 -4.54
C HIS A 303 -10.87 -2.42 -4.79
N PHE A 304 -10.59 -1.29 -5.44
CA PHE A 304 -11.59 -0.24 -5.65
C PHE A 304 -12.21 -0.28 -7.05
N LEU A 305 -11.59 -0.97 -8.00
CA LEU A 305 -12.14 -1.14 -9.34
C LEU A 305 -13.27 -2.19 -9.33
N ASP A 306 -14.46 -1.77 -8.94
CA ASP A 306 -15.67 -2.58 -8.92
C ASP A 306 -16.91 -1.68 -9.00
N TRP A 307 -18.07 -2.27 -9.27
CA TRP A 307 -19.33 -1.53 -9.29
C TRP A 307 -19.72 -1.01 -7.90
N GLY A 308 -20.59 0.01 -7.88
CA GLY A 308 -20.96 0.73 -6.66
C GLY A 308 -20.09 1.97 -6.44
N PRO A 309 -20.11 2.55 -5.22
CA PRO A 309 -19.43 3.82 -4.95
C PRO A 309 -17.89 3.73 -4.99
N ARG A 310 -17.32 2.52 -4.88
CA ARG A 310 -15.87 2.29 -4.98
C ARG A 310 -15.27 2.62 -6.34
N ILE A 311 -16.06 2.53 -7.41
CA ILE A 311 -15.57 2.81 -8.77
C ILE A 311 -14.90 4.18 -8.89
N VAL A 312 -15.35 5.17 -8.11
CA VAL A 312 -14.77 6.53 -8.08
C VAL A 312 -13.30 6.49 -7.67
N VAL A 313 -12.94 5.69 -6.66
CA VAL A 313 -11.53 5.53 -6.27
C VAL A 313 -10.75 4.82 -7.37
N GLY A 314 -11.36 3.84 -8.06
CA GLY A 314 -10.80 3.21 -9.25
C GLY A 314 -10.47 4.21 -10.37
N VAL A 315 -11.33 5.22 -10.60
CA VAL A 315 -11.05 6.30 -11.56
C VAL A 315 -9.80 7.09 -11.16
N TYR A 316 -9.63 7.43 -9.88
CA TYR A 316 -8.41 8.10 -9.42
C TYR A 316 -7.18 7.20 -9.51
N GLN A 317 -7.30 5.89 -9.31
CA GLN A 317 -6.19 4.94 -9.54
C GLN A 317 -5.70 4.98 -10.99
N PHE A 318 -6.64 5.01 -11.96
CA PHE A 318 -6.29 5.22 -13.38
C PHE A 318 -5.65 6.59 -13.62
N GLY A 319 -6.26 7.66 -13.10
CA GLY A 319 -5.74 9.01 -13.23
C GLY A 319 -4.31 9.16 -12.68
N CYS A 320 -4.03 8.60 -11.50
CA CYS A 320 -2.69 8.57 -10.91
C CYS A 320 -1.69 7.75 -11.74
N ALA A 321 -2.11 6.63 -12.33
CA ALA A 321 -1.24 5.81 -13.18
C ALA A 321 -0.90 6.52 -14.50
N ILE A 322 -1.87 7.20 -15.11
CA ILE A 322 -1.70 7.85 -16.41
C ILE A 322 -1.05 9.24 -16.27
N TYR A 323 -1.46 10.01 -15.26
CA TYR A 323 -1.06 11.40 -15.02
C TYR A 323 -0.64 11.61 -13.55
N PRO A 324 0.48 10.99 -13.11
CA PRO A 324 0.91 11.00 -11.71
C PRO A 324 1.22 12.40 -11.16
N LYS A 325 1.51 13.37 -12.03
CA LYS A 325 1.79 14.77 -11.64
C LYS A 325 0.51 15.58 -11.46
N ASP A 326 -0.60 15.18 -12.07
CA ASP A 326 -1.81 16.01 -12.19
C ASP A 326 -2.89 15.53 -11.22
N TYR A 327 -3.11 14.21 -11.11
CA TYR A 327 -4.11 13.65 -10.20
C TYR A 327 -3.67 13.74 -8.73
N PRO A 328 -4.61 13.96 -7.79
CA PRO A 328 -4.34 13.85 -6.36
C PRO A 328 -4.25 12.38 -5.94
N ARG A 329 -3.63 12.12 -4.78
CA ARG A 329 -3.44 10.76 -4.25
C ARG A 329 -4.77 10.05 -4.03
N TRP A 330 -4.99 8.95 -4.74
CA TRP A 330 -6.22 8.16 -4.68
C TRP A 330 -6.48 7.60 -3.27
N GLN A 331 -5.45 7.38 -2.45
CA GLN A 331 -5.57 6.89 -1.08
C GLN A 331 -6.35 7.86 -0.18
N LYS A 332 -6.29 9.18 -0.43
CA LYS A 332 -7.12 10.16 0.30
C LYS A 332 -8.60 10.01 -0.07
N VAL A 333 -8.89 9.87 -1.36
CA VAL A 333 -10.26 9.62 -1.86
C VAL A 333 -10.79 8.28 -1.33
N ALA A 334 -9.91 7.27 -1.24
CA ALA A 334 -10.22 5.99 -0.63
C ALA A 334 -10.59 6.12 0.85
N ASP A 335 -9.83 6.88 1.65
CA ASP A 335 -10.13 7.09 3.08
C ASP A 335 -11.43 7.88 3.28
N GLU A 336 -11.67 8.91 2.45
CA GLU A 336 -12.94 9.65 2.46
C GLU A 336 -14.13 8.74 2.12
N LEU A 337 -14.01 7.89 1.09
CA LEU A 337 -15.04 6.89 0.77
C LEU A 337 -15.21 5.89 1.92
N LEU A 338 -14.11 5.40 2.47
CA LEU A 338 -14.12 4.36 3.50
C LEU A 338 -14.67 4.85 4.84
N SER A 339 -14.70 6.16 5.07
CA SER A 339 -15.42 6.76 6.20
C SER A 339 -16.92 6.40 6.23
N PHE A 340 -17.56 6.18 5.06
CA PHE A 340 -18.94 5.70 5.00
C PHE A 340 -19.11 4.24 5.46
N TYR A 341 -18.01 3.50 5.59
CA TYR A 341 -17.97 2.10 6.01
C TYR A 341 -17.48 1.96 7.46
N ASP A 342 -17.15 3.06 8.13
CA ASP A 342 -16.46 3.13 9.42
C ASP A 342 -15.09 2.43 9.42
N VAL A 343 -14.36 2.50 8.30
CA VAL A 343 -12.99 1.97 8.17
C VAL A 343 -12.05 3.04 7.58
N SER A 344 -10.74 2.86 7.75
CA SER A 344 -9.74 3.78 7.21
C SER A 344 -8.82 3.06 6.22
N PHE A 345 -8.39 3.78 5.17
CA PHE A 345 -7.34 3.31 4.25
C PHE A 345 -5.93 3.64 4.76
N TYR A 346 -5.81 4.01 6.02
CA TYR A 346 -4.55 4.34 6.66
C TYR A 346 -4.39 3.52 7.93
N ARG A 347 -3.14 3.29 8.31
CA ARG A 347 -2.74 2.74 9.60
C ARG A 347 -1.86 3.74 10.33
N THR A 348 -1.77 3.58 11.65
CA THR A 348 -0.79 4.30 12.45
C THR A 348 0.47 3.45 12.57
N VAL A 349 1.60 4.05 12.27
CA VAL A 349 2.94 3.48 12.53
C VAL A 349 3.62 4.34 13.57
N ILE A 350 4.25 3.71 14.56
CA ILE A 350 5.06 4.41 15.56
C ILE A 350 6.48 4.51 15.01
N ASP A 351 6.91 5.73 14.71
CA ASP A 351 8.25 5.96 14.18
C ASP A 351 9.34 5.83 15.27
N THR A 352 10.62 5.96 14.89
CA THR A 352 11.73 5.77 15.86
C THR A 352 11.75 6.82 16.98
N GLU A 353 11.18 8.00 16.74
CA GLU A 353 10.99 9.07 17.74
C GLU A 353 9.76 8.84 18.64
N GLY A 354 9.02 7.75 18.43
CA GLY A 354 7.80 7.44 19.18
C GLY A 354 6.58 8.25 18.75
N ARG A 355 6.60 8.85 17.55
CA ARG A 355 5.45 9.59 17.01
C ARG A 355 4.47 8.63 16.33
N ASP A 356 3.18 8.85 16.56
CA ASP A 356 2.11 8.19 15.82
C ASP A 356 1.95 8.84 14.44
N VAL A 357 2.34 8.14 13.38
CA VAL A 357 2.25 8.63 12.00
C VAL A 357 1.17 7.86 11.25
N LYS A 358 0.14 8.58 10.76
CA LYS A 358 -0.93 8.00 9.92
C LYS A 358 -0.41 7.84 8.49
N VAL A 359 -0.10 6.61 8.08
CA VAL A 359 0.43 6.25 6.75
C VAL A 359 -0.59 5.46 5.94
N PRO A 360 -0.64 5.60 4.60
CA PRO A 360 -1.60 4.85 3.79
C PRO A 360 -1.29 3.36 3.84
N LEU A 361 -2.34 2.54 3.76
CA LEU A 361 -2.18 1.08 3.80
C LEU A 361 -1.36 0.57 2.61
N LYS A 362 -1.46 1.25 1.47
CA LYS A 362 -0.68 0.99 0.26
C LYS A 362 0.11 2.22 -0.15
N VAL A 363 1.43 2.11 -0.06
CA VAL A 363 2.40 3.10 -0.56
C VAL A 363 2.77 2.74 -1.99
N GLU A 364 2.59 3.69 -2.92
CA GLU A 364 3.00 3.60 -4.32
C GLU A 364 4.07 4.64 -4.66
N ARG A 365 4.17 5.73 -3.89
CA ARG A 365 5.14 6.82 -4.11
C ARG A 365 5.80 7.23 -2.80
N ALA A 366 7.09 6.94 -2.64
CA ALA A 366 7.88 7.32 -1.48
C ALA A 366 9.00 8.29 -1.86
N VAL A 367 9.18 9.34 -1.06
CA VAL A 367 10.44 10.10 -1.04
C VAL A 367 11.31 9.55 0.07
N VAL A 368 12.54 9.16 -0.27
CA VAL A 368 13.45 8.47 0.65
C VAL A 368 14.72 9.28 0.85
N LEU A 369 14.81 9.96 1.99
CA LEU A 369 15.98 10.76 2.37
C LEU A 369 16.99 9.96 3.23
N ALA A 370 16.55 8.83 3.81
CA ALA A 370 17.40 7.84 4.45
C ALA A 370 17.86 6.79 3.43
N GLY A 371 19.07 6.94 2.88
CA GLY A 371 19.56 6.10 1.77
C GLY A 371 19.60 4.58 2.05
N GLN A 372 19.70 4.19 3.32
CA GLN A 372 19.66 2.77 3.74
C GLN A 372 18.25 2.18 3.59
N VAL A 373 17.22 3.01 3.77
CA VAL A 373 15.83 2.60 3.50
C VAL A 373 15.62 2.37 2.00
N ALA A 374 16.27 3.17 1.14
CA ALA A 374 16.20 2.95 -0.30
C ALA A 374 16.88 1.63 -0.71
N GLU A 375 17.98 1.26 -0.04
CA GLU A 375 18.62 -0.05 -0.23
C GLU A 375 17.70 -1.21 0.19
N LEU A 376 17.02 -1.10 1.34
CA LEU A 376 16.00 -2.07 1.77
C LEU A 376 14.85 -2.18 0.75
N MET A 377 14.36 -1.05 0.25
CA MET A 377 13.32 -1.02 -0.78
C MET A 377 13.78 -1.72 -2.06
N TYR A 378 15.05 -1.60 -2.45
CA TYR A 378 15.60 -2.39 -3.54
C TYR A 378 15.60 -3.89 -3.25
N CYS A 379 16.12 -4.31 -2.09
CA CYS A 379 16.20 -5.73 -1.71
C CYS A 379 14.82 -6.41 -1.71
N TRP A 380 13.76 -5.67 -1.38
CA TRP A 380 12.40 -6.20 -1.34
C TRP A 380 11.60 -6.00 -2.64
N GLY A 381 12.25 -5.53 -3.70
CA GLY A 381 11.61 -5.34 -5.02
C GLY A 381 10.60 -4.19 -5.05
N ASN A 382 10.84 -3.13 -4.27
CA ASN A 382 9.97 -1.96 -4.13
C ASN A 382 10.67 -0.64 -4.47
N PHE A 383 11.84 -0.68 -5.09
CA PHE A 383 12.57 0.54 -5.49
C PHE A 383 11.81 1.38 -6.53
N ASP A 384 10.96 0.75 -7.33
CA ASP A 384 10.08 1.41 -8.30
C ASP A 384 9.09 2.41 -7.66
N LYS A 385 8.85 2.28 -6.35
CA LYS A 385 8.05 3.22 -5.57
C LYS A 385 8.83 4.48 -5.15
N VAL A 386 10.15 4.51 -5.31
CA VAL A 386 10.98 5.67 -4.91
C VAL A 386 10.88 6.76 -5.97
N VAL A 387 10.19 7.85 -5.65
CA VAL A 387 9.93 8.97 -6.60
C VAL A 387 10.81 10.18 -6.36
N GLY A 388 11.57 10.19 -5.26
CA GLY A 388 12.58 11.19 -4.97
C GLY A 388 13.54 10.67 -3.90
N ILE A 389 14.82 11.00 -4.05
CA ILE A 389 15.88 10.38 -3.24
C ILE A 389 16.90 11.40 -2.71
N THR A 390 17.61 11.01 -1.66
CA THR A 390 18.74 11.80 -1.15
C THR A 390 19.92 11.84 -2.13
N ARG A 391 20.64 12.96 -2.18
CA ARG A 391 21.88 13.12 -2.95
C ARG A 391 23.00 12.16 -2.57
N TRP A 392 22.91 11.49 -1.41
CA TRP A 392 23.90 10.53 -0.97
C TRP A 392 23.67 9.12 -1.54
N ALA A 393 22.53 8.85 -2.19
CA ALA A 393 22.19 7.53 -2.70
C ALA A 393 23.19 7.03 -3.76
N GLU A 394 23.75 7.91 -4.58
CA GLU A 394 24.81 7.57 -5.54
C GLU A 394 26.10 7.02 -4.90
N LYS A 395 26.32 7.28 -3.61
CA LYS A 395 27.47 6.72 -2.87
C LYS A 395 27.19 5.31 -2.37
N ASN A 396 25.94 4.87 -2.37
CA ASN A 396 25.58 3.51 -2.02
C ASN A 396 25.85 2.58 -3.23
N PRO A 397 26.81 1.65 -3.13
CA PRO A 397 27.17 0.79 -4.27
C PRO A 397 26.02 -0.10 -4.74
N VAL A 398 25.14 -0.55 -3.84
CA VAL A 398 23.97 -1.38 -4.20
C VAL A 398 23.02 -0.58 -5.10
N LEU A 399 22.65 0.62 -4.65
CA LEU A 399 21.75 1.48 -5.41
C LEU A 399 22.36 1.91 -6.75
N ALA A 400 23.64 2.29 -6.75
CA ALA A 400 24.35 2.71 -7.95
C ALA A 400 24.49 1.59 -9.01
N LYS A 401 24.52 0.32 -8.57
CA LYS A 401 24.68 -0.82 -9.48
C LYS A 401 23.35 -1.35 -10.00
N PHE A 402 22.36 -1.49 -9.12
CA PHE A 402 21.19 -2.31 -9.40
C PHE A 402 19.89 -1.54 -9.60
N THR A 403 19.95 -0.22 -9.58
CA THR A 403 18.77 0.62 -9.75
C THR A 403 19.02 1.72 -10.78
N ASN A 404 17.95 2.21 -11.39
CA ASN A 404 18.00 3.36 -12.30
C ASN A 404 18.00 4.67 -11.48
N LEU A 405 19.00 4.87 -10.62
CA LEU A 405 19.07 6.04 -9.73
C LEU A 405 18.98 7.36 -10.49
N GLU A 406 19.53 7.41 -11.69
CA GLU A 406 19.55 8.58 -12.57
C GLU A 406 18.16 9.03 -13.03
N GLU A 407 17.17 8.13 -13.02
CA GLU A 407 15.78 8.44 -13.34
C GLU A 407 15.01 9.01 -12.14
N VAL A 408 15.55 8.86 -10.92
CA VAL A 408 14.91 9.31 -9.68
C VAL A 408 15.42 10.70 -9.30
N PRO A 409 14.54 11.72 -9.22
CA PRO A 409 14.94 13.07 -8.86
C PRO A 409 15.62 13.16 -7.49
N VAL A 410 16.78 13.80 -7.44
CA VAL A 410 17.46 14.15 -6.19
C VAL A 410 16.78 15.35 -5.54
N VAL A 411 16.26 15.17 -4.33
CA VAL A 411 15.47 16.21 -3.60
C VAL A 411 16.16 16.74 -2.35
N GLY A 412 17.49 16.65 -2.31
CA GLY A 412 18.32 17.17 -1.22
C GLY A 412 18.89 16.07 -0.32
N SER A 413 18.99 16.34 0.98
CA SER A 413 19.35 15.33 1.98
C SER A 413 18.47 15.43 3.21
N GLY A 414 18.63 14.53 4.19
CA GLY A 414 17.94 14.66 5.47
C GLY A 414 18.09 16.05 6.10
N ARG A 415 19.25 16.71 5.97
CA ARG A 415 19.55 18.01 6.61
C ARG A 415 18.97 19.22 5.88
N ASP A 416 18.87 19.13 4.57
CA ASP A 416 18.52 20.23 3.66
C ASP A 416 17.62 19.74 2.52
N PRO A 417 16.46 19.14 2.85
CA PRO A 417 15.53 18.68 1.82
C PRO A 417 14.89 19.87 1.10
N ASN A 418 14.67 19.72 -0.21
CA ASN A 418 13.93 20.68 -1.01
C ASN A 418 12.42 20.38 -0.87
N VAL A 419 11.75 21.12 0.02
CA VAL A 419 10.32 20.94 0.34
C VAL A 419 9.44 21.08 -0.89
N GLU A 420 9.68 22.08 -1.73
CA GLU A 420 8.87 22.33 -2.94
C GLU A 420 9.01 21.18 -3.95
N ALA A 421 10.25 20.71 -4.15
CA ALA A 421 10.50 19.56 -5.01
C ALA A 421 9.79 18.31 -4.47
N ILE A 422 9.87 18.05 -3.15
CA ILE A 422 9.20 16.91 -2.50
C ILE A 422 7.69 16.99 -2.69
N ILE A 423 7.07 18.14 -2.43
CA ILE A 423 5.62 18.33 -2.60
C ILE A 423 5.21 18.13 -4.07
N SER A 424 6.03 18.61 -5.02
CA SER A 424 5.74 18.47 -6.47
C SER A 424 5.72 17.02 -6.94
N LEU A 425 6.42 16.12 -6.24
CA LEU A 425 6.43 14.68 -6.54
C LEU A 425 5.18 13.95 -6.02
N LYS A 426 4.31 14.63 -5.25
CA LYS A 426 3.08 14.07 -4.65
C LYS A 426 3.32 12.70 -3.97
N PRO A 427 4.29 12.57 -3.06
CA PRO A 427 4.55 11.30 -2.39
C PRO A 427 3.40 10.93 -1.45
N ASP A 428 3.18 9.62 -1.32
CA ASP A 428 2.33 9.02 -0.30
C ASP A 428 2.97 9.13 1.08
N ILE A 429 4.32 9.16 1.12
CA ILE A 429 5.11 9.20 2.35
C ILE A 429 6.52 9.79 2.09
N VAL A 430 7.07 10.46 3.09
CA VAL A 430 8.49 10.83 3.18
C VAL A 430 9.14 10.03 4.30
N ILE A 431 10.21 9.30 4.01
CA ILE A 431 11.01 8.59 5.02
C ILE A 431 12.34 9.32 5.18
N THR A 432 12.62 9.83 6.37
CA THR A 432 13.80 10.65 6.64
C THR A 432 14.35 10.42 8.06
N TYR A 433 15.45 11.07 8.40
CA TYR A 433 16.12 10.90 9.68
C TYR A 433 15.47 11.70 10.81
N GLY A 434 15.24 11.03 11.94
CA GLY A 434 14.93 11.62 13.24
C GLY A 434 16.17 11.98 14.06
N GLY A 435 15.95 12.22 15.35
CA GLY A 435 16.93 12.36 16.41
C GLY A 435 17.59 13.73 16.54
N GLU A 436 18.44 13.88 17.56
CA GLU A 436 19.30 15.07 17.76
C GLU A 436 20.61 15.01 16.96
N TYR A 437 20.79 13.99 16.14
CA TYR A 437 22.03 13.80 15.37
C TYR A 437 22.10 14.77 14.21
N GLY A 438 23.32 15.19 13.84
CA GLY A 438 23.53 16.23 12.83
C GLY A 438 22.92 15.96 11.45
N TYR A 439 22.40 14.76 11.15
CA TYR A 439 21.72 14.38 9.91
C TYR A 439 20.19 14.46 9.96
N SER A 440 19.60 14.79 11.11
CA SER A 440 18.17 14.90 11.34
C SER A 440 17.52 15.92 10.42
N THR A 441 16.28 15.64 10.00
CA THR A 441 15.49 16.63 9.26
C THR A 441 15.04 17.77 10.17
N PRO A 442 15.23 19.04 9.76
CA PRO A 442 14.78 20.17 10.57
C PRO A 442 13.28 20.08 10.84
N LYS A 443 12.88 20.31 12.10
CA LYS A 443 11.47 20.25 12.52
C LYS A 443 10.55 21.12 11.65
N SER A 444 11.02 22.30 11.24
CA SER A 444 10.27 23.21 10.37
C SER A 444 9.99 22.64 8.98
N VAL A 445 10.85 21.75 8.46
CA VAL A 445 10.60 21.03 7.21
C VAL A 445 9.53 19.96 7.43
N ILE A 446 9.63 19.20 8.52
CA ILE A 446 8.66 18.16 8.88
C ILE A 446 7.25 18.77 8.96
N GLU A 447 7.12 19.89 9.70
CA GLU A 447 5.86 20.64 9.84
C GLU A 447 5.31 21.15 8.49
N GLN A 448 6.17 21.58 7.57
CA GLN A 448 5.75 22.01 6.23
C GLN A 448 5.20 20.86 5.39
N LEU A 449 5.85 19.70 5.42
CA LEU A 449 5.42 18.50 4.70
C LEU A 449 4.11 17.96 5.28
N GLU A 450 3.99 17.90 6.60
CA GLU A 450 2.76 17.47 7.30
C GLU A 450 1.59 18.43 7.04
N LYS A 451 1.86 19.75 6.97
CA LYS A 451 0.85 20.75 6.58
C LYS A 451 0.38 20.59 5.13
N ALA A 452 1.23 20.04 4.26
CA ALA A 452 0.86 19.61 2.91
C ALA A 452 0.18 18.24 2.88
N GLU A 453 -0.22 17.71 4.05
CA GLU A 453 -0.84 16.40 4.25
C GLU A 453 0.05 15.22 3.81
N ILE A 454 1.37 15.40 3.76
CA ILE A 454 2.32 14.32 3.43
C ILE A 454 2.80 13.67 4.75
N PRO A 455 2.53 12.38 4.99
CA PRO A 455 3.08 11.65 6.12
C PRO A 455 4.62 11.67 6.10
N VAL A 456 5.23 12.04 7.22
CA VAL A 456 6.69 12.00 7.40
C VAL A 456 7.01 10.98 8.48
N VAL A 457 7.72 9.92 8.13
CA VAL A 457 8.22 8.90 9.06
C VAL A 457 9.68 9.15 9.36
N LEU A 458 10.01 9.21 10.66
CA LEU A 458 11.37 9.39 11.13
C LEU A 458 12.00 8.05 11.49
N VAL A 459 13.17 7.80 10.92
CA VAL A 459 14.00 6.64 11.21
C VAL A 459 15.31 7.09 11.87
N GLU A 460 15.76 6.30 12.83
CA GLU A 460 17.03 6.44 13.50
C GLU A 460 17.84 5.17 13.23
N LEU A 461 19.15 5.33 13.07
CA LEU A 461 20.06 4.22 12.82
C LEU A 461 21.22 4.24 13.80
N SER A 462 21.10 4.86 14.98
CA SER A 462 22.26 5.20 15.83
C SER A 462 22.96 4.02 16.49
N ASN A 463 22.34 2.84 16.49
CA ASN A 463 22.83 1.56 17.00
C ASN A 463 22.10 0.40 16.28
N LEU A 464 22.51 -0.85 16.56
CA LEU A 464 21.92 -2.04 15.92
C LEU A 464 20.42 -2.22 16.20
N ASP A 465 19.96 -1.90 17.41
CA ASP A 465 18.54 -2.04 17.76
C ASP A 465 17.68 -1.04 16.97
N GLU A 466 18.18 0.18 16.75
CA GLU A 466 17.51 1.17 15.89
C GLU A 466 17.55 0.79 14.40
N VAL A 467 18.60 0.09 13.94
CA VAL A 467 18.62 -0.50 12.60
C VAL A 467 17.52 -1.56 12.46
N TYR A 468 17.38 -2.47 13.43
CA TYR A 468 16.30 -3.47 13.42
C TYR A 468 14.92 -2.82 13.46
N ARG A 469 14.72 -1.84 14.34
CA ARG A 469 13.46 -1.08 14.43
C ARG A 469 13.12 -0.37 13.12
N THR A 470 14.12 0.21 12.45
CA THR A 470 13.92 0.83 11.14
C THR A 470 13.48 -0.21 10.11
N ILE A 471 14.08 -1.41 10.09
CA ILE A 471 13.68 -2.49 9.18
C ILE A 471 12.23 -2.93 9.45
N GLU A 472 11.83 -3.05 10.72
CA GLU A 472 10.45 -3.37 11.12
C GLU A 472 9.45 -2.31 10.65
N ILE A 473 9.75 -1.02 10.87
CA ILE A 473 8.92 0.12 10.43
C ILE A 473 8.77 0.11 8.91
N VAL A 474 9.85 -0.06 8.16
CA VAL A 474 9.80 -0.11 6.68
C VAL A 474 9.01 -1.33 6.23
N GLY A 475 9.17 -2.48 6.90
CA GLY A 475 8.37 -3.69 6.67
C GLY A 475 6.88 -3.44 6.90
N GLU A 476 6.52 -2.71 7.95
CA GLU A 476 5.15 -2.30 8.18
C GLU A 476 4.64 -1.32 7.12
N ILE A 477 5.41 -0.30 6.73
CA ILE A 477 5.04 0.70 5.71
C ILE A 477 4.81 0.08 4.33
N LEU A 478 5.59 -0.93 3.97
CA LEU A 478 5.53 -1.56 2.64
C LEU A 478 4.64 -2.82 2.60
N ASP A 479 4.06 -3.23 3.74
CA ASP A 479 3.36 -4.50 3.90
C ASP A 479 4.25 -5.71 3.57
N LYS A 480 5.48 -5.68 4.11
CA LYS A 480 6.56 -6.66 3.93
C LYS A 480 7.13 -7.12 5.29
N LYS A 481 6.26 -7.32 6.28
CA LYS A 481 6.66 -7.75 7.64
C LYS A 481 7.46 -9.06 7.65
N ASP A 482 7.10 -10.01 6.79
CA ASP A 482 7.84 -11.28 6.65
C ASP A 482 9.27 -11.06 6.13
N LYS A 483 9.45 -10.17 5.13
CA LYS A 483 10.78 -9.81 4.60
C LYS A 483 11.61 -9.03 5.61
N ALA A 484 10.97 -8.17 6.41
CA ALA A 484 11.64 -7.50 7.51
C ALA A 484 12.17 -8.50 8.55
N SER A 485 11.35 -9.47 8.97
CA SER A 485 11.79 -10.53 9.90
C SER A 485 12.94 -11.35 9.32
N GLU A 486 12.80 -11.83 8.08
CA GLU A 486 13.84 -12.60 7.37
C GLU A 486 15.18 -11.84 7.33
N THR A 487 15.14 -10.55 6.98
CA THR A 487 16.34 -9.69 6.93
C THR A 487 16.99 -9.53 8.31
N ILE A 488 16.18 -9.30 9.35
CA ILE A 488 16.66 -9.14 10.73
C ILE A 488 17.28 -10.43 11.26
N ASP A 489 16.65 -11.57 10.98
CA ASP A 489 17.12 -12.88 11.42
C ASP A 489 18.50 -13.19 10.81
N GLN A 490 18.68 -12.96 9.52
CA GLN A 490 19.99 -13.10 8.85
C GLN A 490 21.07 -12.20 9.45
N MET A 491 20.73 -10.93 9.72
CA MET A 491 21.67 -10.02 10.39
C MET A 491 22.07 -10.55 11.77
N LYS A 492 21.10 -11.04 12.55
CA LYS A 492 21.33 -11.59 13.89
C LYS A 492 22.14 -12.88 13.84
N GLU A 493 21.92 -13.74 12.86
CA GLU A 493 22.70 -14.98 12.66
C GLU A 493 24.18 -14.67 12.43
N VAL A 494 24.50 -13.77 11.50
CA VAL A 494 25.89 -13.36 11.24
C VAL A 494 26.54 -12.74 12.48
N ILE A 495 25.83 -11.85 13.18
CA ILE A 495 26.32 -11.22 14.42
C ILE A 495 26.52 -12.25 15.53
N ALA A 496 25.63 -13.24 15.66
CA ALA A 496 25.74 -14.31 16.65
C ALA A 496 26.96 -15.20 16.37
N LEU A 497 27.21 -15.57 15.12
CA LEU A 497 28.41 -16.31 14.71
C LEU A 497 29.69 -15.59 15.13
N VAL A 498 29.76 -14.27 14.91
CA VAL A 498 30.92 -13.47 15.34
C VAL A 498 31.05 -13.45 16.86
N ARG A 499 29.96 -13.22 17.59
CA ARG A 499 29.96 -13.18 19.05
C ARG A 499 30.40 -14.51 19.66
N ASP A 500 29.93 -15.63 19.10
CA ASP A 500 30.29 -16.97 19.57
C ASP A 500 31.77 -17.26 19.37
N GLU A 501 32.34 -16.92 18.20
CA GLU A 501 33.77 -17.06 17.95
C GLU A 501 34.61 -16.10 18.78
N ALA A 502 34.16 -14.86 18.98
CA ALA A 502 34.80 -13.87 19.86
C ALA A 502 34.78 -14.31 21.33
N GLY A 503 33.70 -14.96 21.78
CA GLY A 503 33.57 -15.52 23.13
C GLY A 503 34.57 -16.63 23.44
N LYS A 504 35.07 -17.33 22.41
CA LYS A 504 36.13 -18.35 22.52
C LYS A 504 37.54 -17.76 22.64
N ILE A 505 37.68 -16.43 22.64
CA ILE A 505 38.96 -15.74 22.76
C ILE A 505 39.17 -15.32 24.23
N PRO A 506 40.15 -15.93 24.92
CA PRO A 506 40.49 -15.53 26.28
C PRO A 506 40.85 -14.04 26.36
N GLU A 507 40.50 -13.40 27.48
CA GLU A 507 40.68 -11.96 27.67
C GLU A 507 42.15 -11.52 27.45
N GLU A 508 43.10 -12.32 27.93
CA GLU A 508 44.53 -12.09 27.80
C GLU A 508 45.06 -12.22 26.36
N LYS A 509 44.26 -12.81 25.46
CA LYS A 509 44.58 -12.95 24.03
C LYS A 509 43.86 -11.95 23.15
N ARG A 510 43.03 -11.06 23.73
CA ARG A 510 42.32 -10.05 22.95
C ARG A 510 43.27 -8.98 22.45
N ILE A 511 43.21 -8.73 21.15
CA ILE A 511 44.05 -7.73 20.51
C ILE A 511 43.52 -6.32 20.76
N LYS A 512 44.39 -5.30 20.65
CA LYS A 512 43.98 -3.90 20.61
C LYS A 512 43.70 -3.48 19.17
N ALA A 513 42.50 -2.98 18.91
CA ALA A 513 42.13 -2.46 17.60
C ALA A 513 41.63 -1.02 17.71
N ILE A 514 42.04 -0.16 16.78
CA ILE A 514 41.50 1.20 16.66
C ILE A 514 40.87 1.41 15.28
N TRP A 515 39.84 2.24 15.24
CA TRP A 515 39.22 2.68 14.00
C TRP A 515 39.47 4.18 13.80
N LEU A 516 40.15 4.52 12.70
CA LEU A 516 40.46 5.88 12.29
C LEU A 516 39.40 6.43 11.34
N TRP A 517 38.94 7.65 11.60
CA TRP A 517 37.89 8.33 10.84
C TRP A 517 38.48 9.18 9.70
N SER A 518 37.92 10.37 9.47
CA SER A 518 38.25 11.28 8.37
C SER A 518 39.69 11.79 8.34
N LYS A 519 40.44 11.69 9.45
CA LYS A 519 41.89 11.98 9.51
C LYS A 519 42.59 10.94 10.38
N GLN A 520 43.90 10.80 10.17
CA GLN A 520 44.75 9.76 10.79
C GLN A 520 44.77 9.84 12.33
N THR A 521 44.43 10.98 12.92
CA THR A 521 44.41 11.21 14.38
C THR A 521 43.01 11.28 14.98
N LYS A 522 41.98 10.98 14.21
CA LYS A 522 40.59 10.94 14.68
C LYS A 522 40.17 9.51 14.90
N VAL A 523 40.01 9.11 16.16
CA VAL A 523 39.76 7.71 16.57
C VAL A 523 38.32 7.52 17.01
N THR A 524 37.82 6.28 16.93
CA THR A 524 36.55 5.90 17.56
C THR A 524 36.70 5.83 19.08
N GLY A 525 35.95 6.66 19.82
CA GLY A 525 35.93 6.66 21.29
C GLY A 525 34.99 5.59 21.86
N ASN A 526 34.36 5.86 23.00
CA ASN A 526 33.54 4.89 23.73
C ASN A 526 32.06 4.78 23.30
N ALA A 527 31.67 5.46 22.23
CA ALA A 527 30.27 5.55 21.81
C ALA A 527 30.07 5.26 20.31
N GLY A 528 28.87 4.79 19.97
CA GLY A 528 28.41 4.58 18.60
C GLY A 528 28.81 3.23 17.99
N VAL A 529 28.19 2.91 16.85
CA VAL A 529 28.27 1.59 16.21
C VAL A 529 29.70 1.12 15.95
N THR A 530 30.63 1.99 15.56
CA THR A 530 32.01 1.58 15.30
C THR A 530 32.72 1.06 16.55
N ASN A 531 32.41 1.57 17.74
CA ASN A 531 32.95 1.02 18.99
C ASN A 531 32.34 -0.35 19.28
N ASP A 532 31.01 -0.46 19.13
CA ASP A 532 30.29 -1.72 19.35
C ASP A 532 30.81 -2.82 18.42
N LEU A 533 31.10 -2.48 17.15
CA LEU A 533 31.70 -3.40 16.19
C LEU A 533 33.07 -3.92 16.63
N ILE A 534 33.95 -3.04 17.15
CA ILE A 534 35.28 -3.44 17.66
C ILE A 534 35.13 -4.40 18.84
N VAL A 535 34.31 -4.03 19.83
CA VAL A 535 34.14 -4.79 21.07
C VAL A 535 33.44 -6.12 20.82
N ASN A 536 32.38 -6.14 20.01
CA ASN A 536 31.64 -7.35 19.68
C ASN A 536 32.45 -8.33 18.83
N ALA A 537 33.40 -7.85 18.01
CA ALA A 537 34.37 -8.69 17.32
C ALA A 537 35.52 -9.17 18.23
N GLY A 538 35.41 -9.01 19.55
CA GLY A 538 36.34 -9.55 20.53
C GLY A 538 37.66 -8.79 20.66
N ALA A 539 37.76 -7.57 20.13
CA ALA A 539 38.95 -6.73 20.30
C ALA A 539 38.74 -5.69 21.42
N ILE A 540 39.85 -5.16 21.94
CA ILE A 540 39.88 -4.08 22.91
C ILE A 540 40.04 -2.76 22.13
N ASN A 541 39.10 -1.83 22.28
CA ASN A 541 39.26 -0.46 21.81
C ASN A 541 40.01 0.36 22.87
N PRO A 542 41.32 0.64 22.74
CA PRO A 542 42.05 1.40 23.76
C PRO A 542 41.58 2.87 23.85
N ALA A 543 40.86 3.37 22.84
CA ALA A 543 40.26 4.70 22.86
C ALA A 543 38.91 4.76 23.59
N SER A 544 38.42 3.64 24.15
CA SER A 544 37.19 3.62 24.95
C SER A 544 37.29 4.38 26.27
N GLU A 545 38.48 4.85 26.65
CA GLU A 545 38.65 5.82 27.74
C GLU A 545 38.19 7.25 27.37
N LEU A 546 37.94 7.51 26.09
CA LEU A 546 37.54 8.83 25.59
C LEU A 546 36.03 8.88 25.38
N GLU A 547 35.41 9.90 25.97
CA GLU A 547 33.98 10.16 25.76
C GLU A 547 33.72 10.65 24.32
N GLY A 548 32.78 10.00 23.66
CA GLY A 548 32.27 10.42 22.35
C GLY A 548 32.56 9.45 21.21
N LYS A 549 31.86 9.64 20.08
CA LYS A 549 31.94 8.73 18.92
C LYS A 549 33.27 8.82 18.19
N TYR A 550 33.67 10.03 17.79
CA TYR A 550 34.91 10.26 17.05
C TYR A 550 35.71 11.39 17.71
N VAL A 551 36.82 11.02 18.33
CA VAL A 551 37.63 11.92 19.17
C VAL A 551 38.97 12.18 18.49
N ASP A 552 39.38 13.45 18.47
CA ASP A 552 40.69 13.83 17.98
C ASP A 552 41.73 13.65 19.09
N VAL A 553 42.81 12.93 18.77
CA VAL A 553 43.92 12.68 19.70
C VAL A 553 45.25 13.13 19.09
N GLN A 554 46.28 13.23 19.91
CA GLN A 554 47.64 13.39 19.41
C GLN A 554 48.20 12.03 18.98
N LEU A 555 49.09 12.01 17.99
CA LEU A 555 49.66 10.76 17.46
C LEU A 555 50.40 9.97 18.53
N GLU A 556 51.08 10.65 19.45
CA GLU A 556 51.80 10.07 20.59
C GLU A 556 50.87 9.22 21.45
N LYS A 557 49.59 9.58 21.55
CA LYS A 557 48.59 8.80 22.28
C LYS A 557 48.25 7.49 21.56
N ILE A 558 48.17 7.53 20.23
CA ILE A 558 47.98 6.33 19.39
C ILE A 558 49.20 5.40 19.49
N VAL A 559 50.40 5.98 19.47
CA VAL A 559 51.66 5.24 19.67
C VAL A 559 51.68 4.59 21.06
N ALA A 560 51.28 5.31 22.11
CA ALA A 560 51.23 4.79 23.48
C ALA A 560 50.21 3.65 23.66
N TRP A 561 49.05 3.73 23.00
CA TRP A 561 48.10 2.62 23.00
C TRP A 561 48.65 1.37 22.33
N ASN A 562 49.53 1.55 21.34
CA ASN A 562 50.20 0.51 20.58
C ASN A 562 49.21 -0.56 20.05
N PRO A 563 48.29 -0.18 19.14
CA PRO A 563 47.30 -1.11 18.61
C PRO A 563 47.94 -2.22 17.76
N ASP A 564 47.33 -3.40 17.80
CA ASP A 564 47.69 -4.57 16.98
C ASP A 564 47.05 -4.52 15.58
N VAL A 565 45.89 -3.86 15.46
CA VAL A 565 45.17 -3.65 14.21
C VAL A 565 44.67 -2.21 14.10
N ILE A 566 44.77 -1.64 12.90
CA ILE A 566 44.18 -0.34 12.56
C ILE A 566 43.18 -0.54 11.42
N ILE A 567 41.94 -0.10 11.64
CA ILE A 567 40.92 0.02 10.59
C ILE A 567 40.80 1.48 10.17
N ILE A 568 40.75 1.74 8.86
CA ILE A 568 40.57 3.07 8.28
C ILE A 568 39.16 3.15 7.69
N TRP A 569 38.38 4.16 8.08
CA TRP A 569 37.06 4.44 7.52
C TRP A 569 37.10 4.50 5.99
N SER A 570 36.11 3.89 5.33
CA SER A 570 36.10 3.71 3.88
C SER A 570 36.21 5.05 3.13
N SER A 571 35.51 6.08 3.59
CA SER A 571 35.50 7.42 2.97
C SER A 571 36.64 8.33 3.42
N ALA A 572 37.58 7.85 4.25
CA ALA A 572 38.76 8.63 4.58
C ALA A 572 39.64 8.84 3.34
N LYS A 573 40.30 9.99 3.23
CA LYS A 573 41.11 10.33 2.04
C LYS A 573 42.51 9.69 2.00
N TYR A 574 42.91 9.03 3.08
CA TYR A 574 44.22 8.38 3.23
C TYR A 574 44.08 6.86 3.19
N GLN A 575 45.18 6.18 2.85
CA GLN A 575 45.28 4.74 2.67
C GLN A 575 46.19 4.10 3.72
N PRO A 576 46.16 2.77 3.88
CA PRO A 576 47.09 2.05 4.76
C PRO A 576 48.56 2.41 4.54
N GLU A 577 48.97 2.60 3.29
CA GLU A 577 50.34 2.92 2.88
C GLU A 577 50.81 4.27 3.42
N ASP A 578 49.90 5.25 3.56
CA ASP A 578 50.21 6.56 4.13
C ASP A 578 50.62 6.46 5.60
N LEU A 579 50.11 5.47 6.33
CA LEU A 579 50.49 5.21 7.72
C LEU A 579 51.74 4.33 7.78
N ILE A 580 51.80 3.30 6.93
CA ILE A 580 52.91 2.34 6.89
C ILE A 580 54.22 3.03 6.49
N SER A 581 54.18 4.04 5.63
CA SER A 581 55.37 4.78 5.18
C SER A 581 55.76 5.95 6.09
N ASP A 582 54.89 6.38 7.01
CA ASP A 582 55.16 7.52 7.88
C ASP A 582 56.12 7.12 9.02
N PRO A 583 57.29 7.77 9.15
CA PRO A 583 58.26 7.48 10.21
C PRO A 583 57.70 7.60 11.63
N ARG A 584 56.67 8.44 11.83
CA ARG A 584 56.06 8.67 13.15
C ARG A 584 55.20 7.51 13.64
N TRP A 585 54.81 6.60 12.76
CA TRP A 585 53.95 5.45 13.06
C TRP A 585 54.72 4.15 13.28
N GLN A 586 56.03 4.14 13.00
CA GLN A 586 56.83 2.91 12.89
C GLN A 586 56.93 2.10 14.18
N ASP A 587 56.67 2.70 15.35
CA ASP A 587 56.71 2.02 16.63
C ASP A 587 55.44 1.21 16.94
N ILE A 588 54.34 1.44 16.22
CA ILE A 588 53.05 0.79 16.43
C ILE A 588 53.05 -0.65 15.88
N SER A 589 52.53 -1.59 16.66
CA SER A 589 52.50 -3.02 16.33
C SER A 589 51.72 -3.33 15.05
N ALA A 590 50.58 -2.66 14.83
CA ALA A 590 49.82 -2.78 13.59
C ALA A 590 50.65 -2.40 12.35
N ILE A 591 51.55 -1.43 12.46
CA ILE A 591 52.38 -0.94 11.36
C ILE A 591 53.50 -1.93 11.08
N LYS A 592 54.22 -2.35 12.13
CA LYS A 592 55.30 -3.36 12.06
C LYS A 592 54.81 -4.66 11.42
N ASN A 593 53.58 -5.07 11.75
CA ASN A 593 52.98 -6.31 11.27
C ASN A 593 52.12 -6.14 10.00
N LYS A 594 52.06 -4.93 9.42
CA LYS A 594 51.23 -4.60 8.23
C LYS A 594 49.73 -4.96 8.40
N ARG A 595 49.20 -4.79 9.62
CA ARG A 595 47.79 -5.01 9.98
C ARG A 595 47.01 -3.69 9.98
N VAL A 596 47.09 -2.98 8.87
CA VAL A 596 46.36 -1.74 8.63
C VAL A 596 45.42 -1.97 7.44
N TYR A 597 44.12 -1.86 7.67
CA TYR A 597 43.11 -2.23 6.68
C TYR A 597 42.17 -1.07 6.40
N LYS A 598 41.92 -0.81 5.11
CA LYS A 598 40.84 0.08 4.67
C LYS A 598 39.52 -0.68 4.75
N GLN A 599 38.50 -0.09 5.37
CA GLN A 599 37.15 -0.63 5.33
C GLN A 599 36.68 -0.78 3.88
N PRO A 600 36.20 -1.96 3.45
CA PRO A 600 35.75 -2.18 2.07
C PRO A 600 34.66 -1.19 1.67
N ARG A 601 34.71 -0.69 0.44
CA ARG A 601 33.69 0.24 -0.10
C ARG A 601 32.30 -0.38 -0.07
N LEU A 602 32.22 -1.68 -0.35
CA LEU A 602 30.97 -2.44 -0.32
C LEU A 602 30.39 -2.58 1.10
N LEU A 603 31.20 -2.40 2.13
CA LEU A 603 30.78 -2.44 3.53
C LEU A 603 30.91 -1.06 4.20
N ALA A 604 30.95 0.02 3.41
CA ALA A 604 31.23 1.38 3.90
C ALA A 604 30.15 1.93 4.85
N ASP A 605 28.90 1.51 4.66
CA ASP A 605 27.77 2.00 5.44
C ASP A 605 27.58 1.21 6.74
N THR A 606 28.01 1.83 7.83
CA THR A 606 27.91 1.30 9.21
C THR A 606 26.48 1.33 9.78
N TRP A 607 25.51 1.84 9.02
CA TRP A 607 24.12 2.05 9.44
C TRP A 607 23.12 1.26 8.60
N SER A 608 23.61 0.35 7.75
CA SER A 608 22.82 -0.44 6.82
C SER A 608 22.74 -1.91 7.24
N ILE A 609 21.92 -2.70 6.54
CA ILE A 609 21.86 -4.16 6.72
C ILE A 609 23.23 -4.84 6.60
N ARG A 610 24.15 -4.25 5.82
CA ARG A 610 25.52 -4.76 5.61
C ARG A 610 26.42 -4.64 6.85
N VAL A 611 25.97 -3.97 7.91
CA VAL A 611 26.72 -3.85 9.18
C VAL A 611 27.03 -5.21 9.81
N ALA A 612 26.16 -6.21 9.60
CA ALA A 612 26.39 -7.58 10.08
C ALA A 612 27.62 -8.21 9.41
N VAL A 613 27.72 -8.10 8.08
CA VAL A 613 28.86 -8.59 7.30
C VAL A 613 30.13 -7.78 7.57
N LEU A 614 30.02 -6.47 7.81
CA LEU A 614 31.13 -5.64 8.26
C LEU A 614 31.72 -6.14 9.59
N GLN A 615 30.88 -6.59 10.53
CA GLN A 615 31.36 -7.16 11.79
C GLN A 615 32.14 -8.46 11.56
N ALA A 616 31.66 -9.35 10.68
CA ALA A 616 32.35 -10.56 10.30
C ALA A 616 33.71 -10.26 9.63
N TRP A 617 33.75 -9.27 8.74
CA TRP A 617 34.99 -8.81 8.12
C TRP A 617 36.01 -8.33 9.16
N MET A 618 35.56 -7.53 10.13
CA MET A 618 36.45 -7.05 11.21
C MET A 618 36.98 -8.21 12.04
N PHE A 619 36.13 -9.18 12.39
CA PHE A 619 36.54 -10.36 13.15
C PHE A 619 37.61 -11.16 12.40
N ASP A 620 37.45 -11.39 11.10
CA ASP A 620 38.46 -12.03 10.25
C ASP A 620 39.80 -11.26 10.27
N LYS A 621 39.78 -9.92 10.19
CA LYS A 621 41.02 -9.11 10.28
C LYS A 621 41.65 -9.11 11.67
N PHE A 622 40.84 -9.21 12.72
CA PHE A 622 41.31 -9.26 14.10
C PHE A 622 41.92 -10.62 14.45
N TYR A 623 41.29 -11.70 13.98
CA TYR A 623 41.68 -13.08 14.28
C TYR A 623 41.67 -13.96 13.01
N PRO A 624 42.66 -13.78 12.10
CA PRO A 624 42.68 -14.49 10.83
C PRO A 624 42.62 -16.01 10.98
N GLY A 625 41.81 -16.66 10.15
CA GLY A 625 41.65 -18.12 10.11
C GLY A 625 40.70 -18.70 11.17
N ARG A 626 40.03 -17.86 11.98
CA ARG A 626 38.96 -18.31 12.90
C ARG A 626 37.56 -18.27 12.30
N MET A 627 37.40 -17.58 11.17
CA MET A 627 36.12 -17.42 10.48
C MET A 627 36.38 -17.33 8.98
N ASP A 628 35.53 -17.97 8.18
CA ASP A 628 35.52 -17.80 6.73
C ASP A 628 34.61 -16.63 6.38
N PHE A 629 35.20 -15.43 6.34
CA PHE A 629 34.48 -14.21 5.98
C PHE A 629 33.85 -14.29 4.59
N ASN A 630 34.58 -14.83 3.60
CA ASN A 630 34.10 -14.85 2.21
C ASN A 630 32.85 -15.74 2.09
N SER A 631 32.85 -16.91 2.73
CA SER A 631 31.66 -17.78 2.74
C SER A 631 30.44 -17.06 3.34
N ILE A 632 30.60 -16.42 4.50
CA ILE A 632 29.51 -15.70 5.18
C ILE A 632 29.03 -14.52 4.33
N ALA A 633 29.96 -13.74 3.78
CA ALA A 633 29.64 -12.57 2.97
C ALA A 633 28.96 -12.97 1.65
N ASN A 634 29.42 -14.04 1.00
CA ASN A 634 28.82 -14.53 -0.24
C ASN A 634 27.38 -15.01 -0.03
N GLU A 635 27.11 -15.81 1.01
CA GLU A 635 25.75 -16.26 1.34
C GLU A 635 24.81 -15.08 1.63
N PHE A 636 25.27 -14.12 2.42
CA PHE A 636 24.48 -12.92 2.77
C PHE A 636 24.16 -12.06 1.53
N PHE A 637 25.15 -11.84 0.66
CA PHE A 637 24.98 -11.01 -0.54
C PHE A 637 24.17 -11.70 -1.62
N GLU A 638 24.34 -13.02 -1.81
CA GLU A 638 23.57 -13.79 -2.78
C GLU A 638 22.10 -13.81 -2.40
N HIS A 639 21.79 -13.96 -1.11
CA HIS A 639 20.42 -13.91 -0.63
C HIS A 639 19.74 -12.54 -0.85
N LEU A 640 20.40 -11.44 -0.51
CA LEU A 640 19.79 -10.10 -0.52
C LEU A 640 19.86 -9.39 -1.87
N TYR A 641 20.92 -9.62 -2.64
CA TYR A 641 21.21 -8.88 -3.87
C TYR A 641 21.34 -9.79 -5.11
N GLY A 642 21.33 -11.12 -4.94
CA GLY A 642 21.46 -12.06 -6.07
C GLY A 642 22.86 -12.11 -6.70
N ILE A 643 23.89 -11.62 -6.00
CA ILE A 643 25.30 -11.64 -6.42
C ILE A 643 26.17 -12.01 -5.21
N THR A 644 27.29 -12.69 -5.40
CA THR A 644 28.21 -12.95 -4.27
C THR A 644 28.99 -11.69 -3.88
N TYR A 645 29.49 -11.63 -2.63
CA TYR A 645 30.30 -10.51 -2.15
C TYR A 645 31.56 -10.34 -3.02
N GLU A 646 32.25 -11.45 -3.31
CA GLU A 646 33.51 -11.42 -4.07
C GLU A 646 33.31 -10.99 -5.53
N GLU A 647 32.20 -11.38 -6.17
CA GLU A 647 31.86 -10.90 -7.51
C GLU A 647 31.57 -9.40 -7.48
N PHE A 648 30.76 -8.94 -6.53
CA PHE A 648 30.39 -7.53 -6.45
C PHE A 648 31.58 -6.64 -6.07
N GLU A 649 32.48 -7.10 -5.20
CA GLU A 649 33.70 -6.37 -4.86
C GLU A 649 34.59 -6.17 -6.09
N LYS A 650 34.82 -7.21 -6.90
CA LYS A 650 35.62 -7.12 -8.15
C LYS A 650 35.03 -6.13 -9.14
N GLU A 651 33.71 -6.09 -9.27
CA GLU A 651 33.04 -5.15 -10.17
C GLU A 651 33.17 -3.68 -9.73
N LEU A 652 33.43 -3.42 -8.45
CA LEU A 652 33.64 -2.06 -7.93
C LEU A 652 35.10 -1.60 -8.00
N GLU A 653 36.04 -2.53 -8.19
CA GLU A 653 37.47 -2.27 -8.35
C GLU A 653 37.89 -2.04 -9.81
N GLY A 654 37.11 -2.54 -10.78
CA GLY A 654 37.26 -2.28 -12.22
C GLY A 654 36.59 -0.98 -12.66
#